data_AF-A0A2M8CHR3-F1
#
_entry.id   AF-A0A2M8CHR3-F1
#
_cell.length_a   1.000
_cell.length_b   1.000
_cell.length_c   1.000
_cell.angle_alpha   90.00
_cell.angle_beta   90.00
_cell.angle_gamma   90.00
#
_symmetry.space_group_name_H-M   'P 1'
#
loop_
_entity.id
_entity.type
_entity.pdbx_description
1 polymer ?
#
loop_
_entity_poly.entity_id
_entity_poly.type
_entity_poly.pdbx_seq_one_letter_code
_entity_poly.pdbx_strand_id
1 'polypeptide(L)'
;LLLLSSFGSLAQSYQENLEKYWYFRNRLKEEFIYFSNNENDLGSHMPAECRSDTLIYDSNEQNAYEQHFIRWGDGAWWLGHYMAVLALEYRLLKDNNQDYSVTLNELIQALNTYDRLDLVIETCFENGSPAWNGFFARDDVPESNEQFFPRSSPTQINPYLVIESDYKNSCNISSGNVPSQDQIISLFLGLRLVNTLVGELNVNDKVQEITGNIIDRMHHSYDLLGLGIDIEVWEIKNPVTGFSVPIGGDLASLYPQIWAIAEAAGKITYHDEHESYSDDIITKEVWDNVQNTILAHFDEGTPITIPIWIGIPSLGIPPMFFGVYNYYGEPFNAYMIAVLSTLCNEPGGGYSNTYEWLVNFNNDTKGFLGMPEDIGLYPHLPLINRILYGYNGSNLISANEYETKFLNNAPPCGAHHYVYQNNGVTIDEVTSPPWHTISLGCPQHNSGSWYFDGEYNMIDYMILYNSYFLNYLYGEYKPALVDVKTYPIVEFEVHLDPEPPYYPDTTWIISCTCEEPKVLHASRQIDTRANILADGGLNCFAGSSIRMLPNFKVESEGCFKAVINSTLLQNFYYQETNVNTCTGGNLSPVSNMVEDRHSPSLFQKSSPHLTFYKNEDSTFKTSSGFNLETADDITPNVNNSNVAIDPLPFVYPNPSIGLFNINSTIAIKSIYVYNSFGLVVLSTEEGCQNSLTFDLTNHPKGVYYLKVVSSAGVTPVKIVKL
;
A
#
# COMPACT_ATOMS: atom_id res chain seq x y z
N LEU A 1 -36.88 17.80 34.69
CA LEU A 1 -36.90 17.50 33.24
C LEU A 1 -35.50 17.74 32.71
N LEU A 2 -34.71 16.68 32.63
CA LEU A 2 -33.35 16.64 32.07
C LEU A 2 -33.43 15.64 30.91
N LEU A 3 -33.59 16.17 29.71
CA LEU A 3 -33.51 15.44 28.43
C LEU A 3 -32.57 16.28 27.56
N LEU A 4 -31.28 16.27 27.92
CA LEU A 4 -30.22 16.78 27.07
C LEU A 4 -29.78 15.63 26.16
N SER A 5 -30.36 15.65 24.97
CA SER A 5 -29.75 15.30 23.69
C SER A 5 -28.43 14.52 23.76
N SER A 6 -28.52 13.20 23.69
CA SER A 6 -27.49 12.40 23.04
C SER A 6 -27.57 12.70 21.54
N PHE A 7 -26.88 13.73 21.07
CA PHE A 7 -26.49 13.76 19.67
C PHE A 7 -25.52 12.59 19.52
N GLY A 8 -26.03 11.44 19.07
CA GLY A 8 -25.15 10.34 18.69
C GLY A 8 -24.15 10.92 17.71
N SER A 9 -22.87 10.88 18.06
CA SER A 9 -21.81 11.23 17.13
C SER A 9 -22.09 10.44 15.86
N LEU A 10 -22.33 11.13 14.75
CA LEU A 10 -22.46 10.47 13.46
C LEU A 10 -21.16 9.70 13.28
N ALA A 11 -21.27 8.36 13.23
CA ALA A 11 -20.13 7.51 12.95
C ALA A 11 -19.49 8.01 11.66
N GLN A 12 -18.15 8.03 11.62
CA GLN A 12 -17.46 8.50 10.44
C GLN A 12 -17.89 7.69 9.21
N SER A 13 -18.09 8.37 8.09
CA SER A 13 -18.47 7.77 6.83
C SER A 13 -17.27 7.12 6.15
N TYR A 14 -17.54 6.17 5.23
CA TYR A 14 -16.49 5.61 4.36
C TYR A 14 -15.66 6.68 3.64
N GLN A 15 -16.30 7.80 3.29
CA GLN A 15 -15.65 8.93 2.64
C GLN A 15 -14.63 9.60 3.55
N GLU A 16 -14.92 9.78 4.85
CA GLU A 16 -13.97 10.39 5.79
C GLU A 16 -12.76 9.49 6.04
N ASN A 17 -12.95 8.16 6.09
CA ASN A 17 -11.83 7.22 6.19
C ASN A 17 -10.97 7.22 4.92
N LEU A 18 -11.58 7.37 3.73
CA LEU A 18 -10.85 7.54 2.48
C LEU A 18 -10.04 8.84 2.43
N GLU A 19 -10.63 9.94 2.89
CA GLU A 19 -9.93 11.23 2.97
C GLU A 19 -8.74 11.15 3.92
N LYS A 20 -8.88 10.45 5.06
CA LYS A 20 -7.75 10.15 5.95
C LYS A 20 -6.68 9.30 5.28
N TYR A 21 -7.07 8.26 4.53
CA TYR A 21 -6.12 7.43 3.79
C TYR A 21 -5.25 8.29 2.86
N TRP A 22 -5.88 9.13 2.02
CA TRP A 22 -5.15 9.99 1.10
C TRP A 22 -4.33 11.06 1.79
N TYR A 23 -4.84 11.63 2.87
CA TYR A 23 -4.06 12.55 3.70
C TYR A 23 -2.80 11.88 4.24
N PHE A 24 -2.89 10.67 4.82
CA PHE A 24 -1.72 9.94 5.31
C PHE A 24 -0.78 9.50 4.18
N ARG A 25 -1.33 9.10 3.03
CA ARG A 25 -0.54 8.71 1.87
C ARG A 25 0.27 9.88 1.33
N ASN A 26 -0.33 11.06 1.23
CA ASN A 26 0.35 12.28 0.80
C ASN A 26 1.37 12.74 1.83
N ARG A 27 1.00 12.76 3.12
CA ARG A 27 1.90 13.08 4.22
C ARG A 27 3.12 12.17 4.25
N LEU A 28 2.92 10.85 4.11
CA LEU A 28 4.03 9.90 3.99
C LEU A 28 4.98 10.30 2.85
N LYS A 29 4.42 10.64 1.69
CA LYS A 29 5.22 10.96 0.51
C LYS A 29 5.97 12.29 0.63
N GLU A 30 5.34 13.29 1.23
CA GLU A 30 5.85 14.66 1.28
C GLU A 30 6.75 14.90 2.50
N GLU A 31 6.52 14.18 3.60
CA GLU A 31 7.18 14.46 4.88
C GLU A 31 8.05 13.31 5.39
N PHE A 32 7.85 12.09 4.91
CA PHE A 32 8.55 10.89 5.42
C PHE A 32 9.36 10.14 4.37
N ILE A 33 9.26 10.49 3.08
CA ILE A 33 10.02 9.85 2.01
C ILE A 33 10.72 10.90 1.16
N TYR A 34 12.01 10.71 0.92
CA TYR A 34 12.73 11.44 -0.12
C TYR A 34 12.47 10.78 -1.48
N PHE A 35 11.76 11.45 -2.39
CA PHE A 35 11.58 10.96 -3.76
C PHE A 35 12.64 11.52 -4.71
N SER A 36 13.37 10.64 -5.37
CA SER A 36 14.26 10.98 -6.48
C SER A 36 13.84 10.29 -7.77
N ASN A 37 14.10 10.94 -8.90
CA ASN A 37 13.99 10.33 -10.23
C ASN A 37 15.18 9.40 -10.54
N ASN A 38 16.20 9.36 -9.69
CA ASN A 38 17.34 8.46 -9.79
C ASN A 38 17.28 7.46 -8.62
N GLU A 39 17.01 6.20 -8.95
CA GLU A 39 16.94 5.08 -8.00
C GLU A 39 18.26 4.85 -7.22
N ASN A 40 19.39 5.37 -7.71
CA ASN A 40 20.69 5.27 -7.05
C ASN A 40 20.93 6.38 -6.01
N ASP A 41 20.02 7.35 -5.88
CA ASP A 41 20.17 8.39 -4.88
C ASP A 41 19.94 7.79 -3.48
N LEU A 42 20.94 7.92 -2.62
CA LEU A 42 20.93 7.41 -1.26
C LEU A 42 19.74 7.96 -0.45
N GLY A 43 19.09 7.08 0.31
CA GLY A 43 17.89 7.38 1.09
C GLY A 43 16.61 7.61 0.28
N SER A 44 16.65 7.51 -1.05
CA SER A 44 15.45 7.72 -1.87
C SER A 44 14.47 6.55 -1.75
N HIS A 45 13.17 6.85 -1.81
CA HIS A 45 12.04 5.91 -1.74
C HIS A 45 12.02 5.02 -0.49
N MET A 46 12.73 5.40 0.57
CA MET A 46 12.74 4.70 1.85
C MET A 46 11.94 5.49 2.88
N PRO A 47 10.93 4.91 3.54
CA PRO A 47 10.14 5.62 4.54
C PRO A 47 10.90 5.85 5.84
N ALA A 48 10.83 7.08 6.34
CA ALA A 48 11.15 7.40 7.71
C ALA A 48 10.12 6.79 8.65
N GLU A 49 10.57 6.43 9.83
CA GLU A 49 9.76 5.95 10.94
C GLU A 49 8.91 7.08 11.53
N CYS A 50 9.59 8.12 11.99
CA CYS A 50 9.02 9.27 12.67
C CYS A 50 9.80 10.55 12.33
N ARG A 51 9.16 11.70 12.54
CA ARG A 51 9.79 13.01 12.44
C ARG A 51 9.34 13.89 13.59
N SER A 52 10.18 14.78 14.08
CA SER A 52 9.84 15.67 15.18
C SER A 52 10.11 17.10 14.81
N ASP A 53 9.09 17.93 14.99
CA ASP A 53 9.22 19.38 14.92
C ASP A 53 9.34 20.02 16.31
N THR A 54 9.42 19.23 17.38
CA THR A 54 9.39 19.71 18.77
C THR A 54 10.77 19.92 19.41
N LEU A 55 10.79 20.83 20.38
CA LEU A 55 11.93 21.12 21.26
C LEU A 55 12.32 19.91 22.12
N ILE A 56 13.38 19.20 21.75
CA ILE A 56 14.01 18.22 22.65
C ILE A 56 14.74 18.97 23.77
N TYR A 57 14.35 18.70 25.02
CA TYR A 57 15.10 19.16 26.19
C TYR A 57 16.21 18.15 26.49
N ASP A 58 17.48 18.51 26.29
CA ASP A 58 18.57 17.76 26.90
C ASP A 58 18.49 17.93 28.43
N SER A 59 18.11 16.87 29.13
CA SER A 59 18.03 16.85 30.60
C SER A 59 19.34 17.23 31.31
N ASN A 60 20.49 17.17 30.61
CA ASN A 60 21.81 17.49 31.16
C ASN A 60 22.26 18.92 30.89
N GLU A 61 21.64 19.65 29.97
CA GLU A 61 21.99 21.03 29.65
C GLU A 61 20.83 21.98 29.99
N GLN A 62 21.12 23.06 30.74
CA GLN A 62 20.11 24.09 31.06
C GLN A 62 19.59 24.86 29.84
N ASN A 63 20.06 24.53 28.63
CA ASN A 63 19.65 25.15 27.38
C ASN A 63 18.89 24.13 26.54
N ALA A 64 17.57 24.27 26.45
CA ALA A 64 16.82 23.59 25.40
C ALA A 64 17.22 24.18 24.05
N TYR A 65 17.67 23.32 23.14
CA TYR A 65 17.85 23.66 21.74
C TYR A 65 16.69 23.04 20.96
N GLU A 66 16.05 23.78 20.03
CA GLU A 66 15.06 23.17 19.14
C GLU A 66 15.86 22.25 18.21
N GLN A 67 15.75 20.94 18.41
CA GLN A 67 16.32 19.95 17.52
C GLN A 67 15.16 19.30 16.77
N HIS A 68 15.03 19.66 15.50
CA HIS A 68 14.16 18.94 14.58
C HIS A 68 14.87 17.66 14.19
N PHE A 69 14.16 16.53 14.10
CA PHE A 69 14.75 15.31 13.58
C PHE A 69 13.80 14.54 12.67
N ILE A 70 14.37 13.67 11.86
CA ILE A 70 13.64 12.67 11.09
C ILE A 70 14.45 11.38 11.08
N ARG A 71 13.80 10.24 11.32
CA ARG A 71 14.48 9.01 11.71
C ARG A 71 14.19 7.85 10.77
N TRP A 72 15.24 7.11 10.40
CA TRP A 72 15.23 5.87 9.59
C TRP A 72 15.78 4.66 10.34
N GLY A 73 15.81 4.67 11.68
CA GLY A 73 16.50 3.67 12.53
C GLY A 73 16.49 2.23 11.98
N ASP A 74 15.33 1.71 11.61
CA ASP A 74 15.18 0.43 10.89
C ASP A 74 14.52 0.62 9.51
N GLY A 75 15.16 1.38 8.60
CA GLY A 75 14.58 1.77 7.31
C GLY A 75 14.02 0.60 6.48
N ALA A 76 14.73 -0.52 6.44
CA ALA A 76 14.32 -1.75 5.75
C ALA A 76 13.05 -2.37 6.35
N TRP A 77 12.83 -2.22 7.66
CA TRP A 77 11.58 -2.62 8.30
C TRP A 77 10.40 -1.82 7.73
N TRP A 78 10.52 -0.50 7.61
CA TRP A 78 9.48 0.34 7.03
C TRP A 78 9.32 0.16 5.53
N LEU A 79 10.40 -0.17 4.84
CA LEU A 79 10.39 -0.48 3.41
C LEU A 79 9.48 -1.69 3.12
N GLY A 80 9.59 -2.78 3.90
CA GLY A 80 8.72 -3.96 3.77
C GLY A 80 7.23 -3.62 3.94
N HIS A 81 6.89 -2.82 4.94
CA HIS A 81 5.52 -2.33 5.15
C HIS A 81 5.04 -1.40 4.04
N TYR A 82 5.91 -0.54 3.50
CA TYR A 82 5.56 0.33 2.39
C TYR A 82 5.31 -0.46 1.10
N MET A 83 6.11 -1.49 0.82
CA MET A 83 5.82 -2.44 -0.26
C MET A 83 4.45 -3.11 -0.07
N ALA A 84 4.07 -3.47 1.16
CA ALA A 84 2.74 -3.99 1.47
C ALA A 84 1.62 -2.98 1.16
N VAL A 85 1.77 -1.70 1.55
CA VAL A 85 0.82 -0.63 1.21
C VAL A 85 0.63 -0.55 -0.30
N LEU A 86 1.73 -0.47 -1.05
CA LEU A 86 1.73 -0.31 -2.50
C LEU A 86 1.11 -1.52 -3.22
N ALA A 87 1.39 -2.75 -2.76
CA ALA A 87 0.79 -3.96 -3.31
C ALA A 87 -0.73 -4.02 -3.11
N LEU A 88 -1.19 -3.67 -1.90
CA LEU A 88 -2.62 -3.63 -1.57
C LEU A 88 -3.34 -2.50 -2.34
N GLU A 89 -2.74 -1.30 -2.41
CA GLU A 89 -3.23 -0.15 -3.18
C GLU A 89 -3.32 -0.49 -4.67
N TYR A 90 -2.25 -1.06 -5.24
CA TYR A 90 -2.21 -1.51 -6.63
C TYR A 90 -3.38 -2.44 -6.95
N ARG A 91 -3.64 -3.41 -6.07
CA ARG A 91 -4.72 -4.37 -6.28
C ARG A 91 -6.09 -3.70 -6.26
N LEU A 92 -6.32 -2.82 -5.29
CA LEU A 92 -7.56 -2.05 -5.20
C LEU A 92 -7.78 -1.22 -6.46
N LEU A 93 -6.78 -0.48 -6.92
CA LEU A 93 -6.85 0.33 -8.14
C LEU A 93 -7.14 -0.54 -9.38
N LYS A 94 -6.39 -1.64 -9.55
CA LYS A 94 -6.54 -2.58 -10.68
C LYS A 94 -7.94 -3.18 -10.73
N ASP A 95 -8.49 -3.60 -9.59
CA ASP A 95 -9.83 -4.20 -9.51
C ASP A 95 -10.95 -3.23 -9.77
N ASN A 96 -10.70 -1.95 -9.52
CA ASN A 96 -11.63 -0.87 -9.81
C ASN A 96 -11.45 -0.26 -11.20
N ASN A 97 -10.59 -0.83 -12.05
CA ASN A 97 -10.23 -0.27 -13.35
C ASN A 97 -9.76 1.19 -13.25
N GLN A 98 -9.08 1.54 -12.16
CA GLN A 98 -8.44 2.83 -11.95
C GLN A 98 -6.99 2.78 -12.45
N ASP A 99 -6.41 3.95 -12.68
CA ASP A 99 -4.99 4.05 -13.05
C ASP A 99 -4.12 3.68 -11.85
N TYR A 100 -3.32 2.64 -12.01
CA TYR A 100 -2.38 2.14 -11.00
C TYR A 100 -0.92 2.37 -11.40
N SER A 101 -0.66 3.09 -12.50
CA SER A 101 0.69 3.28 -13.04
C SER A 101 1.63 3.98 -12.07
N VAL A 102 1.13 4.99 -11.33
CA VAL A 102 1.90 5.71 -10.30
C VAL A 102 2.27 4.77 -9.16
N THR A 103 1.30 4.04 -8.60
CA THR A 103 1.54 3.06 -7.52
C THR A 103 2.50 1.96 -7.96
N LEU A 104 2.34 1.43 -9.19
CA LEU A 104 3.25 0.42 -9.74
C LEU A 104 4.67 0.95 -9.90
N ASN A 105 4.82 2.18 -10.39
CA ASN A 105 6.15 2.80 -10.49
C ASN A 105 6.77 3.02 -9.12
N GLU A 106 6.02 3.53 -8.14
CA GLU A 106 6.50 3.66 -6.74
C GLU A 106 6.90 2.30 -6.15
N LEU A 107 6.16 1.24 -6.45
CA LEU A 107 6.51 -0.11 -5.99
C LEU A 107 7.83 -0.61 -6.60
N ILE A 108 8.02 -0.39 -7.90
CA ILE A 108 9.29 -0.73 -8.57
C ILE A 108 10.44 0.06 -7.93
N GLN A 109 10.24 1.35 -7.62
CA GLN A 109 11.25 2.15 -6.94
C GLN A 109 11.55 1.63 -5.52
N ALA A 110 10.53 1.19 -4.78
CA ALA A 110 10.74 0.58 -3.46
C ALA A 110 11.54 -0.74 -3.54
N LEU A 111 11.28 -1.58 -4.55
CA LEU A 111 12.08 -2.79 -4.81
C LEU A 111 13.53 -2.44 -5.22
N ASN A 112 13.72 -1.41 -6.04
CA ASN A 112 15.05 -0.93 -6.42
C ASN A 112 15.80 -0.29 -5.23
N THR A 113 15.08 0.28 -4.26
CA THR A 113 15.68 0.69 -2.98
C THR A 113 16.26 -0.50 -2.23
N TYR A 114 15.59 -1.65 -2.18
CA TYR A 114 16.19 -2.86 -1.62
C TYR A 114 17.48 -3.26 -2.36
N ASP A 115 17.45 -3.30 -3.70
CA ASP A 115 18.65 -3.63 -4.50
C ASP A 115 19.81 -2.69 -4.20
N ARG A 116 19.52 -1.40 -3.98
CA ARG A 116 20.52 -0.41 -3.60
C ARG A 116 21.10 -0.72 -2.21
N LEU A 117 20.25 -1.04 -1.22
CA LEU A 117 20.69 -1.40 0.13
C LEU A 117 21.56 -2.67 0.16
N ASP A 118 21.19 -3.69 -0.63
CA ASP A 118 21.97 -4.92 -0.85
C ASP A 118 23.31 -4.58 -1.52
N LEU A 119 23.29 -3.83 -2.61
CA LEU A 119 24.48 -3.50 -3.39
C LEU A 119 25.56 -2.75 -2.62
N VAL A 120 25.19 -1.82 -1.73
CA VAL A 120 26.15 -0.87 -1.16
C VAL A 120 26.74 -1.32 0.17
N ILE A 121 26.10 -2.22 0.92
CA ILE A 121 26.49 -2.48 2.30
C ILE A 121 27.87 -3.11 2.43
N GLU A 122 28.33 -3.97 1.50
CA GLU A 122 29.68 -4.51 1.63
C GLU A 122 30.77 -3.44 1.47
N THR A 123 30.50 -2.38 0.72
CA THR A 123 31.48 -1.28 0.52
C THR A 123 31.84 -0.57 1.82
N CYS A 124 31.00 -0.74 2.83
CA CYS A 124 31.25 -0.29 4.18
C CYS A 124 32.45 -0.99 4.82
N PHE A 125 32.72 -2.25 4.48
CA PHE A 125 33.69 -3.11 5.14
C PHE A 125 35.06 -3.09 4.46
N GLU A 126 36.13 -3.26 5.22
CA GLU A 126 37.49 -3.32 4.67
C GLU A 126 37.60 -4.49 3.67
N ASN A 127 37.95 -4.19 2.42
CA ASN A 127 38.01 -5.12 1.28
C ASN A 127 36.65 -5.61 0.76
N GLY A 128 35.53 -5.06 1.24
CA GLY A 128 34.22 -5.35 0.67
C GLY A 128 34.06 -4.76 -0.73
N SER A 129 33.26 -5.43 -1.55
CA SER A 129 32.92 -4.99 -2.91
C SER A 129 31.41 -5.08 -3.09
N PRO A 130 30.79 -4.17 -3.86
CA PRO A 130 29.36 -4.20 -4.09
C PRO A 130 28.89 -5.57 -4.59
N ALA A 131 27.83 -6.12 -4.00
CA ALA A 131 27.25 -7.40 -4.42
C ALA A 131 25.74 -7.42 -4.22
N TRP A 132 25.02 -8.17 -5.06
CA TRP A 132 23.62 -8.52 -4.82
C TRP A 132 23.59 -9.94 -4.30
N ASN A 133 23.48 -10.10 -3.00
CA ASN A 133 23.68 -11.40 -2.37
C ASN A 133 22.86 -11.60 -1.10
N GLY A 134 21.86 -10.75 -0.86
CA GLY A 134 20.95 -10.83 0.28
C GLY A 134 21.47 -10.20 1.56
N PHE A 135 22.69 -9.67 1.56
CA PHE A 135 23.23 -8.92 2.69
C PHE A 135 23.02 -7.44 2.42
N PHE A 136 22.17 -6.77 3.20
CA PHE A 136 21.72 -5.39 2.90
C PHE A 136 21.90 -4.43 4.09
N ALA A 137 22.03 -3.14 3.80
CA ALA A 137 22.03 -2.09 4.82
C ALA A 137 20.62 -1.91 5.40
N ARG A 138 20.50 -1.61 6.70
CA ARG A 138 19.21 -1.28 7.33
C ARG A 138 18.61 -0.01 6.74
N ASP A 139 19.48 0.96 6.47
CA ASP A 139 19.16 2.20 5.78
C ASP A 139 20.43 2.77 5.14
N ASP A 140 20.25 3.66 4.16
CA ASP A 140 21.32 4.36 3.48
C ASP A 140 21.14 5.89 3.45
N VAL A 141 20.52 6.49 4.46
CA VAL A 141 20.20 7.94 4.43
C VAL A 141 21.39 8.79 4.89
N PRO A 142 22.07 9.56 4.00
CA PRO A 142 23.14 10.44 4.42
C PRO A 142 22.59 11.69 5.12
N GLU A 143 23.40 12.28 5.99
CA GLU A 143 23.05 13.54 6.69
C GLU A 143 22.75 14.70 5.71
N SER A 144 23.38 14.69 4.52
CA SER A 144 23.12 15.68 3.47
C SER A 144 21.69 15.66 2.90
N ASN A 145 20.89 14.64 3.21
CA ASN A 145 19.49 14.58 2.78
C ASN A 145 18.58 15.53 3.58
N GLU A 146 19.09 16.23 4.60
CA GLU A 146 18.34 17.25 5.36
C GLU A 146 17.64 18.29 4.46
N GLN A 147 18.21 18.57 3.28
CA GLN A 147 17.67 19.55 2.33
C GLN A 147 16.35 19.12 1.67
N PHE A 148 16.00 17.82 1.73
CA PHE A 148 14.82 17.29 1.06
C PHE A 148 13.57 17.28 1.94
N PHE A 149 13.71 17.52 3.24
CA PHE A 149 12.59 17.51 4.18
C PHE A 149 12.23 18.94 4.54
N PRO A 150 11.15 19.49 3.94
CA PRO A 150 10.74 20.87 4.18
C PRO A 150 10.34 21.07 5.64
N ARG A 151 10.70 22.22 6.19
CA ARG A 151 10.28 22.60 7.54
C ARG A 151 8.85 23.11 7.52
N SER A 152 8.07 22.72 8.50
CA SER A 152 6.70 23.21 8.73
C SER A 152 6.64 24.74 8.97
N SER A 153 7.74 25.37 9.40
CA SER A 153 7.83 26.83 9.59
C SER A 153 8.99 27.47 8.80
N PRO A 154 8.71 28.26 7.74
CA PRO A 154 9.73 29.00 6.99
C PRO A 154 10.40 30.14 7.78
N THR A 155 9.87 30.51 8.95
CA THR A 155 10.21 31.77 9.64
C THR A 155 11.12 31.60 10.85
N GLN A 156 11.39 30.37 11.31
CA GLN A 156 12.34 30.10 12.39
C GLN A 156 13.68 29.60 11.86
N ILE A 157 14.71 30.41 12.10
CA ILE A 157 16.11 30.25 11.68
C ILE A 157 16.82 29.30 12.66
N ASN A 158 16.26 28.13 12.95
CA ASN A 158 17.02 27.10 13.65
C ASN A 158 17.56 26.11 12.60
N PRO A 159 18.84 26.17 12.23
CA PRO A 159 19.33 25.58 10.98
C PRO A 159 19.51 24.06 11.00
N TYR A 160 19.22 23.33 12.08
CA TYR A 160 19.61 21.92 12.20
C TYR A 160 18.40 20.97 12.16
N LEU A 161 18.11 20.38 11.00
CA LEU A 161 17.32 19.16 10.92
C LEU A 161 18.31 18.00 11.08
N VAL A 162 18.14 17.20 12.12
CA VAL A 162 18.98 16.04 12.36
C VAL A 162 18.33 14.84 11.69
N ILE A 163 18.91 14.39 10.59
CA ILE A 163 18.64 13.04 10.09
C ILE A 163 19.10 12.07 11.19
N GLU A 164 18.31 11.10 11.60
CA GLU A 164 18.70 9.97 12.47
C GLU A 164 18.69 8.69 11.65
N SER A 165 19.88 8.19 11.34
CA SER A 165 20.07 7.06 10.43
C SER A 165 21.27 6.27 10.93
N ASP A 166 21.22 4.95 10.78
CA ASP A 166 22.32 4.05 11.08
C ASP A 166 23.45 4.18 10.03
N TYR A 167 23.18 4.86 8.91
CA TYR A 167 24.13 5.20 7.87
C TYR A 167 25.00 6.43 8.17
N LYS A 168 24.73 7.17 9.27
CA LYS A 168 25.52 8.34 9.69
C LYS A 168 27.03 8.02 9.70
N ASN A 169 27.79 8.83 8.94
CA ASN A 169 29.24 8.70 8.68
C ASN A 169 29.66 7.70 7.58
N SER A 170 28.82 7.49 6.56
CA SER A 170 29.20 6.72 5.37
C SER A 170 29.68 5.32 5.75
N CYS A 171 28.82 4.57 6.43
CA CYS A 171 29.07 3.21 6.94
C CYS A 171 29.70 3.10 8.33
N ASN A 172 29.07 3.65 9.37
CA ASN A 172 29.48 3.30 10.73
C ASN A 172 29.09 1.85 11.07
N ILE A 173 29.91 0.88 10.67
CA ILE A 173 29.70 -0.55 10.90
C ILE A 173 29.63 -0.91 12.39
N SER A 174 30.31 -0.13 13.23
CA SER A 174 30.41 -0.42 14.66
C SER A 174 29.07 -0.35 15.39
N SER A 175 28.04 0.26 14.77
CA SER A 175 26.72 0.49 15.37
C SER A 175 25.58 -0.41 14.85
N GLY A 176 25.84 -1.38 13.97
CA GLY A 176 24.81 -2.36 13.60
C GLY A 176 23.94 -2.00 12.41
N ASN A 177 24.42 -1.18 11.46
CA ASN A 177 23.76 -0.98 10.15
C ASN A 177 23.92 -2.21 9.22
N VAL A 178 23.58 -3.39 9.72
CA VAL A 178 23.60 -4.69 9.03
C VAL A 178 22.24 -5.35 9.23
N PRO A 179 21.82 -6.28 8.36
CA PRO A 179 20.48 -6.80 8.41
C PRO A 179 20.28 -7.65 9.67
N SER A 180 19.09 -7.60 10.24
CA SER A 180 18.63 -8.46 11.33
C SER A 180 17.32 -9.17 10.96
N GLN A 181 16.97 -10.22 11.71
CA GLN A 181 15.81 -11.08 11.46
C GLN A 181 14.50 -10.32 11.30
N ASP A 182 14.28 -9.32 12.13
CA ASP A 182 13.07 -8.51 12.14
C ASP A 182 12.89 -7.77 10.80
N GLN A 183 13.95 -7.15 10.28
CA GLN A 183 13.91 -6.46 8.98
C GLN A 183 13.61 -7.44 7.85
N ILE A 184 14.18 -8.65 7.89
CA ILE A 184 13.89 -9.71 6.93
C ILE A 184 12.42 -10.12 6.98
N ILE A 185 11.85 -10.33 8.17
CA ILE A 185 10.44 -10.71 8.36
C ILE A 185 9.50 -9.62 7.83
N SER A 186 9.83 -8.36 8.10
CA SER A 186 9.08 -7.23 7.57
C SER A 186 9.15 -7.13 6.05
N LEU A 187 10.33 -7.33 5.46
CA LEU A 187 10.49 -7.42 4.01
C LEU A 187 9.64 -8.57 3.44
N PHE A 188 9.63 -9.74 4.07
CA PHE A 188 8.83 -10.88 3.62
C PHE A 188 7.32 -10.57 3.64
N LEU A 189 6.83 -9.77 4.59
CA LEU A 189 5.44 -9.30 4.57
C LEU A 189 5.12 -8.52 3.29
N GLY A 190 5.96 -7.55 2.95
CA GLY A 190 5.84 -6.76 1.73
C GLY A 190 5.96 -7.61 0.47
N LEU A 191 7.06 -8.36 0.35
CA LEU A 191 7.37 -9.21 -0.80
C LEU A 191 6.27 -10.25 -1.07
N ARG A 192 5.73 -10.89 -0.01
CA ARG A 192 4.62 -11.85 -0.15
C ARG A 192 3.36 -11.21 -0.72
N LEU A 193 3.00 -10.02 -0.25
CA LEU A 193 1.85 -9.29 -0.77
C LEU A 193 2.08 -8.84 -2.22
N VAL A 194 3.28 -8.36 -2.56
CA VAL A 194 3.64 -8.00 -3.94
C VAL A 194 3.48 -9.21 -4.87
N ASN A 195 4.10 -10.34 -4.54
CA ASN A 195 4.07 -11.55 -5.35
C ASN A 195 2.63 -12.05 -5.57
N THR A 196 1.77 -11.92 -4.55
CA THR A 196 0.39 -12.39 -4.59
C THR A 196 -0.54 -11.43 -5.36
N LEU A 197 -0.39 -10.12 -5.17
CA LEU A 197 -1.41 -9.14 -5.57
C LEU A 197 -1.11 -8.43 -6.89
N VAL A 198 0.17 -8.27 -7.26
CA VAL A 198 0.56 -7.43 -8.39
C VAL A 198 0.40 -8.17 -9.73
N GLY A 199 0.87 -9.43 -9.77
CA GLY A 199 0.74 -10.32 -10.92
C GLY A 199 1.45 -9.84 -12.19
N GLU A 200 2.33 -8.85 -12.08
CA GLU A 200 3.18 -8.38 -13.18
C GLU A 200 4.46 -9.22 -13.17
N LEU A 201 4.72 -9.96 -14.26
CA LEU A 201 5.76 -11.00 -14.30
C LEU A 201 7.13 -10.48 -13.84
N ASN A 202 7.59 -9.35 -14.39
CA ASN A 202 8.90 -8.78 -14.03
C ASN A 202 8.99 -8.36 -12.56
N VAL A 203 7.87 -7.95 -11.94
CA VAL A 203 7.83 -7.58 -10.53
C VAL A 203 7.90 -8.84 -9.66
N ASN A 204 7.14 -9.88 -10.03
CA ASN A 204 7.16 -11.15 -9.31
C ASN A 204 8.52 -11.87 -9.41
N ASP A 205 9.14 -11.87 -10.60
CA ASP A 205 10.49 -12.43 -10.79
C ASP A 205 11.51 -11.71 -9.89
N LYS A 206 11.41 -10.37 -9.81
CA LYS A 206 12.27 -9.57 -8.96
C LYS A 206 12.07 -9.86 -7.47
N VAL A 207 10.83 -10.03 -7.04
CA VAL A 207 10.49 -10.41 -5.67
C VAL A 207 11.08 -11.77 -5.30
N GLN A 208 10.96 -12.76 -6.20
CA GLN A 208 11.52 -14.09 -5.98
C GLN A 208 13.05 -14.06 -5.93
N GLU A 209 13.70 -13.27 -6.80
CA GLU A 209 15.15 -13.04 -6.77
C GLU A 209 15.60 -12.44 -5.43
N ILE A 210 14.92 -11.38 -4.97
CA ILE A 210 15.22 -10.75 -3.68
C ILE A 210 15.09 -11.76 -2.54
N THR A 211 13.97 -12.49 -2.47
CA THR A 211 13.75 -13.47 -1.40
C THR A 211 14.77 -14.61 -1.45
N GLY A 212 15.07 -15.14 -2.63
CA GLY A 212 16.08 -16.19 -2.81
C GLY A 212 17.46 -15.73 -2.34
N ASN A 213 17.88 -14.52 -2.72
CA ASN A 213 19.15 -13.95 -2.26
C ASN A 213 19.22 -13.80 -0.73
N ILE A 214 18.13 -13.33 -0.09
CA ILE A 214 18.06 -13.21 1.38
C ILE A 214 18.21 -14.59 2.04
N ILE A 215 17.52 -15.61 1.53
CA ILE A 215 17.60 -16.97 2.09
C ILE A 215 18.97 -17.59 1.87
N ASP A 216 19.53 -17.50 0.67
CA ASP A 216 20.89 -17.95 0.36
C ASP A 216 21.92 -17.29 1.31
N ARG A 217 21.70 -16.02 1.69
CA ARG A 217 22.53 -15.30 2.66
C ARG A 217 22.42 -15.85 4.08
N MET A 218 21.26 -16.38 4.44
CA MET A 218 21.03 -16.96 5.75
C MET A 218 21.60 -18.38 5.86
N HIS A 219 21.90 -19.06 4.74
CA HIS A 219 22.38 -20.45 4.74
C HIS A 219 23.90 -20.56 4.73
N HIS A 220 24.46 -21.28 5.70
CA HIS A 220 25.90 -21.47 5.82
C HIS A 220 26.28 -22.90 6.17
N SER A 221 27.21 -23.46 5.39
CA SER A 221 27.82 -24.76 5.68
C SER A 221 29.15 -24.60 6.42
N TYR A 222 29.35 -25.43 7.45
CA TYR A 222 30.54 -25.48 8.28
C TYR A 222 31.12 -26.89 8.31
N ASP A 223 32.38 -27.05 7.89
CA ASP A 223 33.11 -28.31 8.06
C ASP A 223 33.48 -28.51 9.54
N LEU A 224 32.68 -29.32 10.24
CA LEU A 224 32.87 -29.64 11.64
C LEU A 224 34.22 -30.34 11.83
N LEU A 225 35.17 -29.64 12.46
CA LEU A 225 36.51 -30.12 12.81
C LEU A 225 37.45 -30.40 11.62
N GLY A 226 37.13 -29.95 10.41
CA GLY A 226 37.95 -30.22 9.22
C GLY A 226 37.91 -31.69 8.78
N LEU A 227 36.81 -32.38 9.10
CA LEU A 227 36.62 -33.81 8.86
C LEU A 227 35.88 -34.09 7.55
N GLY A 228 35.51 -33.05 6.80
CA GLY A 228 34.62 -33.14 5.64
C GLY A 228 33.17 -33.42 6.04
N ILE A 229 32.77 -32.99 7.24
CA ILE A 229 31.39 -33.13 7.74
C ILE A 229 30.79 -31.73 7.78
N ASP A 230 30.03 -31.42 6.75
CA ASP A 230 29.34 -30.15 6.61
C ASP A 230 28.10 -30.12 7.50
N ILE A 231 28.04 -29.15 8.42
CA ILE A 231 26.84 -28.75 9.15
C ILE A 231 26.32 -27.48 8.51
N GLU A 232 25.11 -27.57 7.97
CA GLU A 232 24.37 -26.42 7.49
C GLU A 232 23.66 -25.73 8.66
N VAL A 233 23.88 -24.44 8.82
CA VAL A 233 23.22 -23.60 9.82
C VAL A 233 22.66 -22.34 9.18
N TRP A 234 21.57 -21.88 9.78
CA TRP A 234 20.95 -20.61 9.49
C TRP A 234 21.50 -19.54 10.41
N GLU A 235 22.15 -18.56 9.80
CA GLU A 235 22.79 -17.44 10.45
C GLU A 235 22.94 -16.33 9.41
N ILE A 236 22.75 -15.08 9.79
CA ILE A 236 23.03 -13.96 8.90
C ILE A 236 24.52 -13.63 9.07
N LYS A 237 25.36 -13.99 8.10
CA LYS A 237 26.77 -13.56 8.10
C LYS A 237 27.03 -12.41 7.17
N ASN A 238 27.95 -11.58 7.64
CA ASN A 238 28.62 -10.63 6.80
C ASN A 238 29.55 -11.36 5.80
N PRO A 239 29.34 -11.21 4.47
CA PRO A 239 30.17 -11.85 3.45
C PRO A 239 31.64 -11.40 3.47
N VAL A 240 31.91 -10.17 3.91
CA VAL A 240 33.25 -9.58 3.88
C VAL A 240 34.08 -10.04 5.08
N THR A 241 33.48 -10.05 6.27
CA THR A 241 34.19 -10.37 7.51
C THR A 241 34.09 -11.85 7.89
N GLY A 242 33.08 -12.55 7.37
CA GLY A 242 32.75 -13.93 7.73
C GLY A 242 32.14 -14.09 9.12
N PHE A 243 31.92 -12.99 9.84
CA PHE A 243 31.28 -13.00 11.16
C PHE A 243 29.77 -12.90 11.05
N SER A 244 29.08 -13.52 12.00
CA SER A 244 27.66 -13.35 12.26
C SER A 244 27.34 -11.90 12.56
N VAL A 245 26.19 -11.42 12.11
CA VAL A 245 25.69 -10.11 12.53
C VAL A 245 25.39 -10.13 14.04
N PRO A 246 25.68 -9.04 14.76
CA PRO A 246 25.68 -9.04 16.23
C PRO A 246 24.29 -9.11 16.87
N ILE A 247 23.23 -8.74 16.15
CA ILE A 247 21.86 -8.65 16.69
C ILE A 247 20.91 -9.39 15.77
N GLY A 248 20.18 -10.35 16.32
CA GLY A 248 19.05 -11.00 15.64
C GLY A 248 19.44 -11.85 14.44
N GLY A 249 20.72 -12.14 14.21
CA GLY A 249 21.14 -12.98 13.09
C GLY A 249 22.04 -14.14 13.50
N ASP A 250 22.36 -14.31 14.78
CA ASP A 250 23.03 -15.52 15.25
C ASP A 250 22.06 -16.71 15.29
N LEU A 251 22.65 -17.91 15.28
CA LEU A 251 21.91 -19.18 15.33
C LEU A 251 20.85 -19.22 16.44
N ALA A 252 21.18 -18.77 17.65
CA ALA A 252 20.30 -18.93 18.80
C ALA A 252 19.08 -17.99 18.73
N SER A 253 19.28 -16.77 18.23
CA SER A 253 18.20 -15.82 17.96
C SER A 253 17.29 -16.26 16.81
N LEU A 254 17.84 -16.86 15.75
CA LEU A 254 17.06 -17.32 14.60
C LEU A 254 16.32 -18.64 14.86
N TYR A 255 16.91 -19.55 15.66
CA TYR A 255 16.41 -20.91 15.91
C TYR A 255 14.89 -21.03 16.15
N PRO A 256 14.26 -20.15 16.95
CA PRO A 256 12.83 -20.23 17.25
C PRO A 256 11.92 -20.00 16.04
N GLN A 257 12.43 -19.38 14.97
CA GLN A 257 11.63 -18.87 13.84
C GLN A 257 12.07 -19.42 12.48
N ILE A 258 13.23 -20.07 12.39
CA ILE A 258 13.82 -20.53 11.12
C ILE A 258 12.87 -21.38 10.29
N TRP A 259 12.15 -22.32 10.91
CA TRP A 259 11.16 -23.12 10.19
C TRP A 259 10.12 -22.24 9.48
N ALA A 260 9.59 -21.24 10.18
CA ALA A 260 8.58 -20.35 9.61
C ALA A 260 9.16 -19.33 8.62
N ILE A 261 10.42 -18.91 8.79
CA ILE A 261 11.15 -18.07 7.82
C ILE A 261 11.32 -18.83 6.50
N ALA A 262 11.78 -20.07 6.56
CA ALA A 262 11.92 -20.95 5.39
C ALA A 262 10.55 -21.17 4.70
N GLU A 263 9.52 -21.55 5.47
CA GLU A 263 8.18 -21.77 4.92
C GLU A 263 7.62 -20.48 4.29
N ALA A 264 7.78 -19.33 4.94
CA ALA A 264 7.34 -18.03 4.40
C ALA A 264 8.08 -17.67 3.11
N ALA A 265 9.39 -17.88 3.05
CA ALA A 265 10.18 -17.67 1.84
C ALA A 265 9.75 -18.61 0.71
N GLY A 266 9.52 -19.89 0.99
CA GLY A 266 9.03 -20.85 0.02
C GLY A 266 7.65 -20.49 -0.54
N LYS A 267 6.78 -19.83 0.25
CA LYS A 267 5.54 -19.25 -0.29
C LYS A 267 5.80 -18.10 -1.27
N ILE A 268 6.89 -17.36 -1.13
CA ILE A 268 7.25 -16.24 -2.02
C ILE A 268 7.97 -16.75 -3.27
N THR A 269 8.97 -17.61 -3.13
CA THR A 269 9.81 -18.12 -4.22
C THR A 269 9.14 -19.26 -5.01
N TYR A 270 8.12 -19.89 -4.43
CA TYR A 270 7.53 -21.13 -4.93
C TYR A 270 8.52 -22.31 -4.97
N HIS A 271 9.59 -22.23 -4.18
CA HIS A 271 10.54 -23.32 -3.95
C HIS A 271 10.42 -23.85 -2.53
N ASP A 272 11.06 -24.99 -2.30
CA ASP A 272 11.28 -25.49 -0.95
C ASP A 272 12.56 -24.85 -0.42
N GLU A 273 12.40 -23.85 0.45
CA GLU A 273 13.50 -23.11 1.08
C GLU A 273 13.93 -23.76 2.40
N HIS A 274 13.36 -24.91 2.75
CA HIS A 274 13.79 -25.66 3.91
C HIS A 274 15.13 -26.37 3.62
N GLU A 275 16.20 -25.85 4.21
CA GLU A 275 17.50 -26.51 4.25
C GLU A 275 17.91 -26.90 5.66
N SER A 276 18.71 -27.97 5.75
CA SER A 276 19.23 -28.50 7.01
C SER A 276 18.13 -28.75 8.05
N TYR A 277 18.32 -28.23 9.25
CA TYR A 277 17.40 -28.39 10.35
C TYR A 277 16.12 -27.56 10.19
N SER A 278 16.00 -26.65 9.23
CA SER A 278 14.69 -26.01 8.97
C SER A 278 13.69 -27.00 8.39
N ASP A 279 14.13 -28.11 7.76
CA ASP A 279 13.31 -29.26 7.35
C ASP A 279 13.10 -30.27 8.50
N ASP A 280 13.65 -30.00 9.70
CA ASP A 280 13.55 -30.92 10.83
C ASP A 280 12.22 -30.74 11.58
N ILE A 281 11.60 -31.87 11.92
CA ILE A 281 10.44 -31.94 12.81
C ILE A 281 10.69 -31.19 14.12
N ILE A 282 11.93 -31.16 14.61
CA ILE A 282 12.30 -30.45 15.83
C ILE A 282 12.13 -28.94 15.70
N THR A 283 12.56 -28.31 14.61
CA THR A 283 12.36 -26.85 14.49
C THR A 283 10.91 -26.49 14.27
N LYS A 284 10.12 -27.37 13.64
CA LYS A 284 8.66 -27.21 13.60
C LYS A 284 8.05 -27.33 15.00
N GLU A 285 8.44 -28.32 15.79
CA GLU A 285 7.98 -28.44 17.19
C GLU A 285 8.39 -27.23 18.04
N VAL A 286 9.60 -26.69 17.82
CA VAL A 286 10.06 -25.46 18.48
C VAL A 286 9.19 -24.27 18.06
N TRP A 287 8.95 -24.09 16.77
CA TRP A 287 8.06 -23.04 16.25
C TRP A 287 6.65 -23.14 16.85
N ASP A 288 6.07 -24.34 16.86
CA ASP A 288 4.74 -24.60 17.43
C ASP A 288 4.73 -24.25 18.93
N ASN A 289 5.78 -24.62 19.66
CA ASN A 289 5.94 -24.26 21.06
C ASN A 289 6.05 -22.73 21.25
N VAL A 290 6.77 -22.02 20.39
CA VAL A 290 6.90 -20.56 20.44
C VAL A 290 5.53 -19.90 20.19
N GLN A 291 4.79 -20.31 19.15
CA GLN A 291 3.44 -19.82 18.87
C GLN A 291 2.46 -20.09 20.02
N ASN A 292 2.53 -21.27 20.64
CA ASN A 292 1.69 -21.64 21.78
C ASN A 292 2.00 -20.79 23.01
N THR A 293 3.29 -20.58 23.25
CA THR A 293 3.76 -19.97 24.49
C THR A 293 3.61 -18.46 24.43
N ILE A 294 3.78 -17.85 23.25
CA ILE A 294 3.60 -16.40 23.10
C ILE A 294 2.19 -15.98 23.46
N LEU A 295 1.15 -16.72 23.02
CA LEU A 295 -0.23 -16.50 23.43
C LEU A 295 -0.43 -16.54 24.96
N ALA A 296 0.29 -17.42 25.65
CA ALA A 296 0.09 -17.66 27.07
C ALA A 296 0.90 -16.72 27.99
N HIS A 297 2.01 -16.12 27.51
CA HIS A 297 3.01 -15.47 28.37
C HIS A 297 3.31 -14.01 28.00
N PHE A 298 2.44 -13.35 27.23
CA PHE A 298 2.63 -11.93 26.93
C PHE A 298 2.85 -11.07 28.20
N ASP A 299 2.23 -11.40 29.33
CA ASP A 299 2.18 -10.55 30.54
C ASP A 299 3.33 -10.76 31.54
N GLU A 300 3.97 -11.93 31.52
CA GLU A 300 4.70 -12.37 32.72
C GLU A 300 6.20 -12.06 32.69
N GLY A 301 6.74 -11.60 31.55
CA GLY A 301 8.19 -11.46 31.35
C GLY A 301 8.96 -12.78 31.55
N THR A 302 8.23 -13.90 31.62
CA THR A 302 8.79 -15.23 31.85
C THR A 302 9.45 -15.69 30.55
N PRO A 303 10.77 -15.94 30.55
CA PRO A 303 11.45 -16.42 29.36
C PRO A 303 10.94 -17.82 28.98
N ILE A 304 10.70 -18.00 27.70
CA ILE A 304 10.43 -19.29 27.08
C ILE A 304 11.77 -20.00 26.92
N THR A 305 11.95 -21.09 27.66
CA THR A 305 13.17 -21.91 27.62
C THR A 305 13.09 -22.85 26.40
N ILE A 306 13.79 -22.50 25.32
CA ILE A 306 13.82 -23.27 24.08
C ILE A 306 15.06 -24.16 24.07
N PRO A 307 14.93 -25.49 24.08
CA PRO A 307 16.08 -26.36 23.89
C PRO A 307 16.56 -26.27 22.43
N ILE A 308 17.84 -25.95 22.25
CA ILE A 308 18.49 -25.95 20.95
C ILE A 308 19.02 -27.36 20.68
N TRP A 309 18.58 -27.95 19.58
CA TRP A 309 19.06 -29.23 19.09
C TRP A 309 19.75 -29.00 17.74
N ILE A 310 20.89 -29.63 17.53
CA ILE A 310 21.60 -29.57 16.26
C ILE A 310 21.70 -30.99 15.71
N GLY A 311 21.06 -31.21 14.57
CA GLY A 311 21.17 -32.43 13.78
C GLY A 311 22.42 -32.41 12.90
N ILE A 312 22.95 -33.60 12.58
CA ILE A 312 23.88 -33.78 11.47
C ILE A 312 23.28 -34.86 10.56
N PRO A 313 22.25 -34.52 9.76
CA PRO A 313 21.48 -35.50 8.99
C PRO A 313 22.37 -36.32 8.04
N SER A 314 23.40 -35.68 7.48
CA SER A 314 24.38 -36.30 6.58
C SER A 314 25.12 -37.51 7.19
N LEU A 315 25.20 -37.60 8.53
CA LEU A 315 25.80 -38.72 9.24
C LEU A 315 24.77 -39.71 9.82
N GLY A 316 23.48 -39.47 9.63
CA GLY A 316 22.42 -40.24 10.30
C GLY A 316 22.48 -40.15 11.83
N ILE A 317 23.13 -39.11 12.36
CA ILE A 317 23.22 -38.87 13.80
C ILE A 317 21.94 -38.14 14.22
N PRO A 318 21.20 -38.67 15.22
CA PRO A 318 20.00 -37.99 15.71
C PRO A 318 20.38 -36.62 16.31
N PRO A 319 19.47 -35.63 16.28
CA PRO A 319 19.73 -34.31 16.83
C PRO A 319 20.28 -34.35 18.26
N MET A 320 21.37 -33.63 18.49
CA MET A 320 22.05 -33.54 19.79
C MET A 320 21.68 -32.24 20.49
N PHE A 321 21.44 -32.33 21.80
CA PHE A 321 21.18 -31.15 22.62
C PHE A 321 22.44 -30.28 22.67
N PHE A 322 22.32 -29.03 22.22
CA PHE A 322 23.42 -28.06 22.18
C PHE A 322 23.34 -27.07 23.34
N GLY A 323 22.12 -26.68 23.74
CA GLY A 323 21.92 -25.73 24.82
C GLY A 323 20.48 -25.30 24.99
N VAL A 324 20.29 -24.20 25.71
CA VAL A 324 19.00 -23.57 25.93
C VAL A 324 19.09 -22.11 25.51
N TYR A 325 18.09 -21.64 24.79
CA TYR A 325 17.86 -20.22 24.55
C TYR A 325 16.67 -19.74 25.35
N ASN A 326 16.82 -18.61 26.04
CA ASN A 326 15.73 -17.96 26.74
C ASN A 326 15.11 -16.93 25.81
N TYR A 327 13.98 -17.28 25.21
CA TYR A 327 13.23 -16.41 24.32
C TYR A 327 12.24 -15.59 25.13
N TYR A 328 12.40 -14.27 25.14
CA TYR A 328 11.50 -13.39 25.88
C TYR A 328 10.27 -13.07 25.02
N GLY A 329 9.07 -13.21 25.59
CA GLY A 329 7.81 -12.88 24.94
C GLY A 329 7.58 -11.37 24.80
N GLU A 330 8.57 -10.63 24.34
CA GLU A 330 8.45 -9.20 24.11
C GLU A 330 7.41 -8.93 23.01
N PRO A 331 6.65 -7.82 23.09
CA PRO A 331 5.64 -7.48 22.09
C PRO A 331 6.17 -7.49 20.64
N PHE A 332 7.44 -7.14 20.48
CA PHE A 332 8.16 -7.19 19.21
C PHE A 332 8.32 -8.60 18.65
N ASN A 333 8.81 -9.52 19.48
CA ASN A 333 8.87 -10.94 19.15
C ASN A 333 7.48 -11.49 18.80
N ALA A 334 6.47 -11.08 19.54
CA ALA A 334 5.08 -11.43 19.26
C ALA A 334 4.58 -10.97 17.89
N TYR A 335 4.90 -9.74 17.51
CA TYR A 335 4.57 -9.25 16.18
C TYR A 335 5.26 -10.09 15.08
N MET A 336 6.55 -10.37 15.22
CA MET A 336 7.29 -11.22 14.26
C MET A 336 6.67 -12.61 14.13
N ILE A 337 6.31 -13.26 15.26
CA ILE A 337 5.63 -14.56 15.25
C ILE A 337 4.27 -14.45 14.54
N ALA A 338 3.49 -13.40 14.80
CA ALA A 338 2.20 -13.21 14.15
C ALA A 338 2.33 -12.93 12.65
N VAL A 339 3.33 -12.16 12.22
CA VAL A 339 3.65 -11.93 10.81
C VAL A 339 4.04 -13.24 10.14
N LEU A 340 5.01 -13.97 10.68
CA LEU A 340 5.43 -15.25 10.12
C LEU A 340 4.27 -16.26 10.04
N SER A 341 3.45 -16.37 11.09
CA SER A 341 2.23 -17.20 11.09
C SER A 341 1.28 -16.79 9.96
N THR A 342 1.10 -15.47 9.78
CA THR A 342 0.29 -14.90 8.68
C THR A 342 0.84 -15.32 7.32
N LEU A 343 2.15 -15.32 7.14
CA LEU A 343 2.83 -15.61 5.87
C LEU A 343 2.89 -17.10 5.56
N CYS A 344 3.17 -17.97 6.53
CA CYS A 344 3.22 -19.42 6.31
C CYS A 344 1.85 -20.10 6.32
N ASN A 345 0.82 -19.41 6.84
CA ASN A 345 -0.51 -19.96 7.08
C ASN A 345 -0.53 -21.15 8.05
N GLU A 346 0.23 -21.04 9.14
CA GLU A 346 0.28 -22.06 10.19
C GLU A 346 -0.26 -21.54 11.53
N PRO A 347 -1.33 -22.14 12.08
CA PRO A 347 -1.87 -21.76 13.36
C PRO A 347 -1.05 -22.33 14.52
N GLY A 348 -0.85 -21.53 15.56
CA GLY A 348 -0.48 -22.06 16.87
C GLY A 348 -1.69 -22.65 17.61
N GLY A 349 -1.46 -23.22 18.77
CA GLY A 349 -2.44 -23.46 19.85
C GLY A 349 -3.41 -24.60 19.61
N GLY A 350 -3.20 -25.45 18.59
CA GLY A 350 -4.19 -26.44 18.16
C GLY A 350 -5.40 -25.81 17.46
N TYR A 351 -5.30 -24.55 17.02
CA TYR A 351 -6.31 -23.95 16.17
C TYR A 351 -6.31 -24.64 14.81
N SER A 352 -7.50 -24.81 14.24
CA SER A 352 -7.65 -25.48 12.94
C SER A 352 -7.27 -24.59 11.75
N ASN A 353 -7.12 -23.28 11.98
CA ASN A 353 -6.84 -22.30 10.95
C ASN A 353 -6.15 -21.05 11.51
N THR A 354 -5.17 -20.53 10.76
CA THR A 354 -4.35 -19.38 11.14
C THR A 354 -5.14 -18.12 11.35
N TYR A 355 -6.16 -17.84 10.52
CA TYR A 355 -7.03 -16.69 10.73
C TYR A 355 -7.65 -16.69 12.12
N GLU A 356 -8.17 -17.83 12.60
CA GLU A 356 -8.80 -17.90 13.92
C GLU A 356 -7.78 -17.74 15.04
N TRP A 357 -6.58 -18.30 14.86
CA TRP A 357 -5.46 -18.07 15.76
C TRP A 357 -5.08 -16.58 15.82
N LEU A 358 -4.99 -15.89 14.68
CA LEU A 358 -4.69 -14.46 14.60
C LEU A 358 -5.80 -13.59 15.20
N VAL A 359 -7.08 -13.95 14.99
CA VAL A 359 -8.22 -13.27 15.64
C VAL A 359 -8.13 -13.45 17.16
N ASN A 360 -7.83 -14.66 17.62
CA ASN A 360 -7.64 -14.94 19.04
C ASN A 360 -6.46 -14.15 19.59
N PHE A 361 -5.32 -14.18 18.91
CA PHE A 361 -4.13 -13.42 19.24
C PHE A 361 -4.43 -11.94 19.38
N ASN A 362 -5.08 -11.33 18.37
CA ASN A 362 -5.53 -9.94 18.42
C ASN A 362 -6.44 -9.71 19.64
N ASN A 363 -7.35 -10.63 19.94
CA ASN A 363 -8.31 -10.47 21.04
C ASN A 363 -7.75 -10.78 22.43
N ASP A 364 -6.64 -11.50 22.56
CA ASP A 364 -6.06 -11.92 23.83
C ASP A 364 -4.92 -11.01 24.29
N THR A 365 -4.40 -10.15 23.41
CA THR A 365 -3.41 -9.12 23.75
C THR A 365 -4.04 -7.88 24.40
N LYS A 366 -5.12 -8.05 25.17
CA LYS A 366 -5.86 -6.95 25.81
C LYS A 366 -5.08 -6.41 27.00
N GLY A 367 -4.94 -5.08 27.09
CA GLY A 367 -4.21 -4.42 28.18
C GLY A 367 -2.70 -4.28 27.95
N PHE A 368 -2.19 -4.83 26.85
CA PHE A 368 -0.80 -4.64 26.47
C PHE A 368 -0.56 -3.27 25.89
N LEU A 369 0.60 -2.71 26.19
CA LEU A 369 1.09 -1.50 25.56
C LEU A 369 0.19 -0.27 25.73
N GLY A 370 -0.63 -0.23 26.79
CA GLY A 370 -1.58 0.86 27.01
C GLY A 370 -2.80 0.83 26.07
N MET A 371 -3.00 -0.27 25.32
CA MET A 371 -4.21 -0.49 24.53
C MET A 371 -5.42 -0.75 25.46
N PRO A 372 -6.60 -0.17 25.17
CA PRO A 372 -7.83 -0.49 25.88
C PRO A 372 -8.13 -1.98 25.84
N GLU A 373 -8.74 -2.51 26.89
CA GLU A 373 -9.07 -3.95 27.01
C GLU A 373 -10.01 -4.46 25.91
N ASP A 374 -10.67 -3.61 25.14
CA ASP A 374 -11.54 -3.98 24.04
C ASP A 374 -10.89 -3.83 22.66
N ILE A 375 -9.65 -3.31 22.59
CA ILE A 375 -8.91 -3.13 21.35
C ILE A 375 -7.73 -4.12 21.29
N GLY A 376 -7.72 -4.92 20.22
CA GLY A 376 -6.68 -5.92 19.98
C GLY A 376 -5.41 -5.37 19.34
N LEU A 377 -4.35 -6.19 19.34
CA LEU A 377 -3.10 -5.89 18.62
C LEU A 377 -3.10 -6.49 17.22
N TYR A 378 -2.45 -5.79 16.30
CA TYR A 378 -2.16 -6.22 14.93
C TYR A 378 -3.41 -6.62 14.10
N PRO A 379 -4.46 -5.78 14.08
CA PRO A 379 -5.73 -6.07 13.40
C PRO A 379 -5.58 -6.28 11.88
N HIS A 380 -4.48 -5.83 11.28
CA HIS A 380 -4.21 -6.01 9.87
C HIS A 380 -3.82 -7.46 9.51
N LEU A 381 -3.23 -8.22 10.44
CA LEU A 381 -2.71 -9.57 10.16
C LEU A 381 -3.81 -10.60 9.84
N PRO A 382 -4.94 -10.68 10.56
CA PRO A 382 -6.08 -11.51 10.12
C PRO A 382 -6.55 -11.17 8.71
N LEU A 383 -6.63 -9.87 8.35
CA LEU A 383 -7.07 -9.43 7.04
C LEU A 383 -6.08 -9.83 5.94
N ILE A 384 -4.78 -9.69 6.20
CA ILE A 384 -3.72 -10.12 5.28
C ILE A 384 -3.73 -11.63 5.11
N ASN A 385 -3.85 -12.42 6.19
CA ASN A 385 -3.97 -13.87 6.10
C ASN A 385 -5.15 -14.28 5.21
N ARG A 386 -6.32 -13.63 5.39
CA ARG A 386 -7.49 -13.88 4.54
C ARG A 386 -7.27 -13.46 3.09
N ILE A 387 -6.52 -12.40 2.81
CA ILE A 387 -6.16 -12.02 1.43
C ILE A 387 -5.27 -13.09 0.79
N LEU A 388 -4.28 -13.59 1.52
CA LEU A 388 -3.33 -14.58 1.02
C LEU A 388 -3.93 -15.98 0.88
N TYR A 389 -4.81 -16.39 1.79
CA TYR A 389 -5.24 -17.79 1.95
C TYR A 389 -6.76 -18.00 1.93
N GLY A 390 -7.55 -16.93 1.95
CA GLY A 390 -9.00 -17.00 2.16
C GLY A 390 -9.38 -17.34 3.61
N TYR A 391 -10.68 -17.40 3.88
CA TYR A 391 -11.22 -17.92 5.14
C TYR A 391 -12.63 -18.43 4.91
N ASN A 392 -12.91 -19.64 5.38
CA ASN A 392 -14.21 -20.32 5.24
C ASN A 392 -14.90 -20.59 6.59
N GLY A 393 -14.32 -20.16 7.70
CA GLY A 393 -14.93 -20.33 9.03
C GLY A 393 -15.97 -19.25 9.34
N SER A 394 -16.62 -19.38 10.49
CA SER A 394 -17.72 -18.49 10.91
C SER A 394 -17.28 -17.32 11.80
N ASN A 395 -16.03 -17.31 12.27
CA ASN A 395 -15.53 -16.37 13.27
C ASN A 395 -14.86 -15.15 12.64
N LEU A 396 -15.46 -14.60 11.58
CA LEU A 396 -15.00 -13.36 10.97
C LEU A 396 -15.18 -12.19 11.93
N ILE A 397 -14.10 -11.45 12.22
CA ILE A 397 -14.21 -10.09 12.75
C ILE A 397 -15.15 -9.30 11.83
N SER A 398 -16.10 -8.56 12.40
CA SER A 398 -17.07 -7.83 11.60
C SER A 398 -16.45 -6.58 10.98
N ALA A 399 -16.92 -6.16 9.79
CA ALA A 399 -16.49 -4.90 9.18
C ALA A 399 -16.69 -3.70 10.14
N ASN A 400 -17.83 -3.69 10.83
CA ASN A 400 -18.16 -2.67 11.83
C ASN A 400 -17.13 -2.61 12.96
N GLU A 401 -16.55 -3.75 13.37
CA GLU A 401 -15.53 -3.77 14.41
C GLU A 401 -14.24 -3.08 13.95
N TYR A 402 -13.77 -3.35 12.72
CA TYR A 402 -12.64 -2.63 12.14
C TYR A 402 -12.89 -1.12 12.03
N GLU A 403 -14.08 -0.75 11.54
CA GLU A 403 -14.48 0.65 11.40
C GLU A 403 -14.49 1.36 12.75
N THR A 404 -15.23 0.82 13.72
CA THR A 404 -15.47 1.49 15.00
C THR A 404 -14.29 1.45 15.96
N LYS A 405 -13.47 0.40 15.95
CA LYS A 405 -12.33 0.27 16.85
C LYS A 405 -11.05 0.87 16.29
N PHE A 406 -10.84 0.84 14.97
CA PHE A 406 -9.56 1.23 14.39
C PHE A 406 -9.70 2.40 13.41
N LEU A 407 -10.43 2.22 12.31
CA LEU A 407 -10.44 3.20 11.22
C LEU A 407 -11.00 4.54 11.68
N ASN A 408 -12.13 4.55 12.40
CA ASN A 408 -12.79 5.76 12.86
C ASN A 408 -12.03 6.47 13.99
N ASN A 409 -11.20 5.72 14.73
CA ASN A 409 -10.40 6.26 15.84
C ASN A 409 -9.04 6.80 15.36
N ALA A 410 -8.70 6.65 14.07
CA ALA A 410 -7.47 7.21 13.53
C ALA A 410 -7.46 8.74 13.66
N PRO A 411 -6.42 9.32 14.29
CA PRO A 411 -6.31 10.77 14.46
C PRO A 411 -6.30 11.44 13.08
N PRO A 412 -7.06 12.51 12.86
CA PRO A 412 -7.17 13.15 11.54
C PRO A 412 -5.82 13.65 11.01
N CYS A 413 -4.84 13.91 11.88
CA CYS A 413 -3.50 14.41 11.53
C CYS A 413 -2.40 13.36 11.51
N GLY A 414 -2.74 12.11 11.78
CA GLY A 414 -1.77 11.06 12.04
C GLY A 414 -1.42 11.01 13.52
N ALA A 415 -0.78 9.91 13.90
CA ALA A 415 -0.33 9.65 15.25
C ALA A 415 0.85 10.55 15.60
N HIS A 416 0.91 10.94 16.86
CA HIS A 416 1.99 11.74 17.42
C HIS A 416 2.21 11.43 18.89
N HIS A 417 3.42 11.75 19.35
CA HIS A 417 3.83 11.74 20.75
C HIS A 417 4.80 12.87 21.00
N TYR A 418 4.48 13.78 21.90
CA TYR A 418 5.32 14.93 22.20
C TYR A 418 5.53 15.04 23.70
N VAL A 419 6.78 14.91 24.14
CA VAL A 419 7.19 15.25 25.50
C VAL A 419 7.81 16.65 25.53
N TYR A 420 7.20 17.59 26.24
CA TYR A 420 7.73 18.96 26.35
C TYR A 420 7.53 19.57 27.73
N GLN A 421 8.34 20.57 28.07
CA GLN A 421 8.23 21.30 29.34
C GLN A 421 7.35 22.55 29.17
N ASN A 422 6.30 22.67 29.99
CA ASN A 422 5.48 23.87 30.08
C ASN A 422 5.45 24.38 31.52
N ASN A 423 6.11 25.51 31.79
CA ASN A 423 6.25 26.09 33.14
C ASN A 423 6.84 25.12 34.19
N GLY A 424 7.82 24.30 33.77
CA GLY A 424 8.47 23.31 34.64
C GLY A 424 7.64 22.04 34.89
N VAL A 425 6.54 21.85 34.14
CA VAL A 425 5.76 20.62 34.13
C VAL A 425 6.02 19.91 32.80
N THR A 426 6.46 18.65 32.86
CA THR A 426 6.48 17.76 31.69
C THR A 426 5.05 17.51 31.24
N ILE A 427 4.72 17.94 30.04
CA ILE A 427 3.51 17.53 29.32
C ILE A 427 3.91 16.40 28.38
N ASP A 428 3.15 15.31 28.46
CA ASP A 428 3.26 14.14 27.62
C ASP A 428 1.98 14.08 26.77
N GLU A 429 2.07 14.62 25.54
CA GLU A 429 0.97 14.67 24.59
C GLU A 429 1.08 13.48 23.64
N VAL A 430 0.34 12.42 23.96
CA VAL A 430 0.23 11.21 23.16
C VAL A 430 -1.10 11.21 22.42
N THR A 431 -1.11 10.75 21.16
CA THR A 431 -2.37 10.35 20.50
C THR A 431 -3.10 9.31 21.36
N SER A 432 -4.43 9.20 21.29
CA SER A 432 -5.15 8.16 22.04
C SER A 432 -5.06 6.79 21.32
N PRO A 433 -5.09 5.68 22.06
CA PRO A 433 -5.18 4.36 21.46
C PRO A 433 -6.36 4.24 20.48
N PRO A 434 -6.23 3.44 19.41
CA PRO A 434 -5.13 2.51 19.13
C PRO A 434 -3.93 3.09 18.37
N TRP A 435 -3.91 4.40 18.14
CA TRP A 435 -2.91 5.06 17.30
C TRP A 435 -1.93 5.90 18.12
N HIS A 436 -1.77 5.58 19.40
CA HIS A 436 -1.11 6.47 20.35
C HIS A 436 0.36 6.71 20.06
N THR A 437 1.07 5.69 19.57
CA THR A 437 2.53 5.71 19.31
C THR A 437 3.00 4.45 18.61
N ILE A 438 2.20 3.41 18.70
CA ILE A 438 2.43 2.12 18.08
C ILE A 438 2.04 2.29 16.63
N SER A 439 3.01 2.25 15.73
CA SER A 439 2.67 1.63 14.45
C SER A 439 2.21 0.22 14.78
N LEU A 440 1.02 -0.19 14.36
CA LEU A 440 0.59 -1.59 14.50
C LEU A 440 1.62 -2.55 13.88
N GLY A 441 2.54 -2.05 13.05
CA GLY A 441 3.68 -2.78 12.52
C GLY A 441 5.02 -2.56 13.24
N CYS A 442 5.13 -1.91 14.40
CA CYS A 442 6.41 -1.78 15.15
C CYS A 442 6.17 -1.54 16.67
N PRO A 443 5.93 -2.59 17.45
CA PRO A 443 5.53 -2.47 18.86
C PRO A 443 6.68 -2.15 19.85
N GLN A 444 7.94 -2.11 19.40
CA GLN A 444 9.11 -1.89 20.26
C GLN A 444 9.13 -0.49 20.88
N HIS A 445 8.44 0.48 20.28
CA HIS A 445 8.48 1.89 20.72
C HIS A 445 7.54 2.21 21.89
N ASN A 446 6.99 1.20 22.58
CA ASN A 446 6.01 1.39 23.63
C ASN A 446 6.49 1.02 25.06
N SER A 447 7.76 0.66 25.26
CA SER A 447 8.28 0.34 26.60
C SER A 447 9.43 1.29 27.01
N GLY A 448 9.08 2.33 27.77
CA GLY A 448 10.06 3.15 28.49
C GLY A 448 10.84 4.13 27.61
N SER A 449 12.17 4.00 27.53
CA SER A 449 13.08 4.97 26.91
C SER A 449 13.06 5.01 25.38
N TRP A 450 12.17 4.25 24.74
CA TRP A 450 12.12 4.06 23.28
C TRP A 450 10.95 4.79 22.60
N TYR A 451 10.23 5.63 23.34
CA TYR A 451 9.30 6.55 22.70
C TYR A 451 10.09 7.64 21.97
N PHE A 452 9.93 7.71 20.66
CA PHE A 452 10.45 8.83 19.90
C PHE A 452 9.43 9.97 19.95
N ASP A 453 9.88 11.14 20.38
CA ASP A 453 9.06 12.34 20.33
C ASP A 453 8.86 12.74 18.88
N GLY A 454 7.63 12.73 18.37
CA GLY A 454 7.34 13.20 17.04
C GLY A 454 6.01 12.71 16.47
N GLU A 455 5.93 12.92 15.18
CA GLU A 455 4.91 12.52 14.24
C GLU A 455 5.27 11.18 13.58
N TYR A 456 4.31 10.26 13.48
CA TYR A 456 4.52 8.95 12.87
C TYR A 456 3.96 8.84 11.45
N ASN A 457 4.53 7.95 10.65
CA ASN A 457 4.28 7.83 9.20
C ASN A 457 2.90 7.26 8.80
N MET A 458 2.16 6.64 9.71
CA MET A 458 0.83 6.04 9.50
C MET A 458 0.76 4.91 8.44
N ILE A 459 1.87 4.24 8.13
CA ILE A 459 1.91 3.12 7.17
C ILE A 459 0.98 1.97 7.59
N ASP A 460 0.91 1.70 8.88
CA ASP A 460 0.03 0.70 9.48
C ASP A 460 -1.46 0.99 9.26
N TYR A 461 -1.89 2.25 9.34
CA TYR A 461 -3.25 2.65 8.95
C TYR A 461 -3.50 2.33 7.48
N MET A 462 -2.55 2.67 6.61
CA MET A 462 -2.69 2.42 5.18
C MET A 462 -2.79 0.92 4.86
N ILE A 463 -1.99 0.07 5.50
CA ILE A 463 -2.09 -1.40 5.38
C ILE A 463 -3.45 -1.87 5.87
N LEU A 464 -3.89 -1.44 7.06
CA LEU A 464 -5.15 -1.85 7.66
C LEU A 464 -6.34 -1.44 6.78
N TYR A 465 -6.36 -0.18 6.33
CA TYR A 465 -7.38 0.37 5.46
C TYR A 465 -7.46 -0.44 4.15
N ASN A 466 -6.34 -0.63 3.45
CA ASN A 466 -6.35 -1.33 2.17
C ASN A 466 -6.75 -2.81 2.33
N SER A 467 -6.26 -3.46 3.37
CA SER A 467 -6.62 -4.85 3.67
C SER A 467 -8.10 -4.99 4.02
N TYR A 468 -8.67 -4.03 4.76
CA TYR A 468 -10.10 -3.98 5.09
C TYR A 468 -10.96 -3.86 3.81
N PHE A 469 -10.60 -2.95 2.89
CA PHE A 469 -11.37 -2.74 1.67
C PHE A 469 -11.37 -3.98 0.76
N LEU A 470 -10.21 -4.64 0.59
CA LEU A 470 -10.11 -5.89 -0.17
C LEU A 470 -10.96 -7.02 0.43
N ASN A 471 -11.13 -7.05 1.76
CA ASN A 471 -11.83 -8.13 2.46
C ASN A 471 -13.35 -7.95 2.57
N TYR A 472 -13.85 -6.71 2.67
CA TYR A 472 -15.26 -6.44 3.00
C TYR A 472 -16.05 -5.70 1.93
N LEU A 473 -15.41 -4.87 1.11
CA LEU A 473 -16.13 -3.98 0.19
C LEU A 473 -16.05 -4.43 -1.27
N TYR A 474 -15.03 -5.20 -1.65
CA TYR A 474 -14.85 -5.67 -3.02
C TYR A 474 -15.26 -7.14 -3.25
N GLY A 475 -16.08 -7.69 -2.34
CA GLY A 475 -16.54 -9.09 -2.40
C GLY A 475 -15.46 -10.06 -1.95
N GLU A 476 -15.77 -11.36 -1.88
CA GLU A 476 -14.74 -12.39 -1.64
C GLU A 476 -13.70 -12.32 -2.76
N TYR A 477 -12.59 -11.60 -2.54
CA TYR A 477 -11.36 -11.86 -3.25
C TYR A 477 -11.00 -13.32 -2.95
N LYS A 478 -11.46 -14.23 -3.82
CA LYS A 478 -10.88 -15.55 -3.91
C LYS A 478 -9.59 -15.30 -4.66
N PRO A 479 -8.41 -15.38 -4.03
CA PRO A 479 -7.18 -15.45 -4.80
C PRO A 479 -7.45 -16.50 -5.87
N ALA A 480 -7.27 -16.12 -7.14
CA ALA A 480 -7.17 -17.12 -8.17
C ALA A 480 -5.92 -17.90 -7.75
N LEU A 481 -6.12 -19.00 -7.00
CA LEU A 481 -5.08 -19.98 -6.74
C LEU A 481 -4.68 -20.41 -8.15
N VAL A 482 -3.63 -19.79 -8.66
CA VAL A 482 -2.94 -20.26 -9.85
C VAL A 482 -2.26 -21.53 -9.38
N ASP A 483 -3.04 -22.61 -9.33
CA ASP A 483 -2.50 -23.95 -9.22
C ASP A 483 -1.73 -24.14 -10.52
N VAL A 484 -0.42 -23.87 -10.51
CA VAL A 484 0.51 -24.16 -11.60
C VAL A 484 0.71 -25.67 -11.63
N LYS A 485 -0.37 -26.39 -11.92
CA LYS A 485 -0.38 -27.78 -12.38
C LYS A 485 -1.31 -27.87 -13.56
N THR A 486 -0.72 -28.13 -14.71
CA THR A 486 -1.40 -28.44 -15.97
C THR A 486 -2.51 -29.48 -15.75
N TYR A 487 -3.77 -29.12 -16.00
CA TYR A 487 -4.86 -30.09 -16.10
C TYR A 487 -5.54 -30.04 -17.48
N PRO A 488 -5.94 -31.20 -18.02
CA PRO A 488 -6.62 -31.31 -19.29
C PRO A 488 -8.08 -30.83 -19.17
N ILE A 489 -8.57 -30.24 -20.27
CA ILE A 489 -9.94 -29.76 -20.42
C ILE A 489 -10.92 -30.92 -20.18
N VAL A 490 -11.77 -30.79 -19.16
CA VAL A 490 -12.96 -31.62 -18.99
C VAL A 490 -14.19 -30.73 -19.21
N GLU A 491 -14.96 -31.04 -20.26
CA GLU A 491 -16.27 -30.42 -20.49
C GLU A 491 -17.26 -30.92 -19.43
N PHE A 492 -17.87 -30.00 -18.67
CA PHE A 492 -19.04 -30.28 -17.85
C PHE A 492 -20.25 -29.51 -18.39
N GLU A 493 -21.29 -30.26 -18.76
CA GLU A 493 -22.65 -29.75 -18.93
C GLU A 493 -23.24 -29.40 -17.55
N VAL A 494 -23.67 -28.15 -17.38
CA VAL A 494 -24.34 -27.67 -16.16
C VAL A 494 -25.85 -27.81 -16.32
N HIS A 495 -26.46 -28.68 -15.53
CA HIS A 495 -27.89 -28.68 -15.27
C HIS A 495 -28.25 -27.53 -14.32
N LEU A 496 -29.23 -26.71 -14.72
CA LEU A 496 -29.82 -25.67 -13.88
C LEU A 496 -30.98 -26.29 -13.06
N ASP A 497 -30.77 -26.40 -11.75
CA ASP A 497 -31.85 -26.51 -10.75
C ASP A 497 -31.88 -25.23 -9.88
N PRO A 498 -33.02 -24.89 -9.25
CA PRO A 498 -33.34 -23.51 -8.87
C PRO A 498 -32.83 -23.10 -7.49
N GLU A 499 -32.27 -21.89 -7.48
CA GLU A 499 -31.91 -21.00 -6.35
C GLU A 499 -30.76 -21.43 -5.39
N PRO A 500 -29.57 -20.79 -5.55
CA PRO A 500 -28.59 -20.57 -4.50
C PRO A 500 -28.72 -19.16 -3.86
N PRO A 501 -28.12 -18.93 -2.67
CA PRO A 501 -28.36 -17.74 -1.85
C PRO A 501 -27.77 -16.46 -2.47
N TYR A 502 -28.53 -15.38 -2.35
CA TYR A 502 -28.26 -14.05 -2.86
C TYR A 502 -27.17 -13.31 -2.06
N TYR A 503 -26.03 -13.05 -2.70
CA TYR A 503 -25.06 -12.03 -2.30
C TYR A 503 -24.47 -11.38 -3.56
N PRO A 504 -24.63 -10.07 -3.76
CA PRO A 504 -23.62 -9.34 -4.52
C PRO A 504 -23.38 -7.91 -4.02
N ASP A 505 -22.13 -7.61 -3.68
CA ASP A 505 -21.42 -6.33 -3.80
C ASP A 505 -22.29 -5.05 -3.78
N THR A 506 -22.54 -4.55 -2.56
CA THR A 506 -23.19 -3.26 -2.21
C THR A 506 -24.56 -3.00 -2.84
N THR A 507 -25.39 -4.03 -2.95
CA THR A 507 -26.82 -3.83 -3.24
C THR A 507 -27.55 -3.36 -1.98
N TRP A 508 -28.03 -2.12 -1.95
CA TRP A 508 -28.85 -1.63 -0.83
C TRP A 508 -30.28 -2.11 -0.98
N ILE A 509 -30.75 -3.01 -0.11
CA ILE A 509 -32.19 -3.31 0.01
C ILE A 509 -32.80 -2.39 1.06
N ILE A 510 -33.59 -1.41 0.65
CA ILE A 510 -34.25 -0.48 1.55
C ILE A 510 -35.74 -0.75 1.61
N SER A 511 -36.25 -0.98 2.81
CA SER A 511 -37.69 -1.05 3.09
C SER A 511 -38.05 0.05 4.09
N CYS A 512 -38.66 1.15 3.63
CA CYS A 512 -38.96 2.29 4.50
C CYS A 512 -40.23 3.03 4.12
N THR A 513 -40.83 3.74 5.08
CA THR A 513 -41.83 4.78 4.82
C THR A 513 -41.12 6.13 4.82
N CYS A 514 -41.29 6.93 3.77
CA CYS A 514 -40.66 8.25 3.63
C CYS A 514 -41.71 9.32 3.91
N GLU A 515 -41.74 9.81 5.15
CA GLU A 515 -42.56 10.97 5.55
C GLU A 515 -41.82 12.30 5.28
N GLU A 516 -40.50 12.25 5.13
CA GLU A 516 -39.63 13.37 4.78
C GLU A 516 -38.71 12.99 3.60
N PRO A 517 -38.17 13.98 2.84
CA PRO A 517 -37.21 13.73 1.77
C PRO A 517 -35.94 13.01 2.24
N LYS A 518 -35.61 11.91 1.57
CA LYS A 518 -34.39 11.12 1.79
C LYS A 518 -33.55 11.06 0.53
N VAL A 519 -32.24 10.95 0.71
CA VAL A 519 -31.28 10.75 -0.38
C VAL A 519 -30.49 9.48 -0.13
N LEU A 520 -30.35 8.64 -1.14
CA LEU A 520 -29.66 7.36 -1.11
C LEU A 520 -28.61 7.32 -2.20
N HIS A 521 -27.41 6.86 -1.83
CA HIS A 521 -26.30 6.66 -2.74
C HIS A 521 -25.82 5.21 -2.67
N ALA A 522 -25.65 4.55 -3.81
CA ALA A 522 -24.98 3.26 -3.93
C ALA A 522 -24.00 3.27 -5.11
N SER A 523 -22.84 2.65 -4.94
CA SER A 523 -21.82 2.53 -5.99
C SER A 523 -22.29 1.69 -7.16
N ARG A 524 -23.03 0.61 -6.91
CA ARG A 524 -23.64 -0.24 -7.95
C ARG A 524 -25.15 -0.15 -7.94
N GLN A 525 -25.79 -0.66 -6.91
CA GLN A 525 -27.22 -0.97 -6.99
C GLN A 525 -28.05 -0.57 -5.77
N ILE A 526 -29.24 -0.02 -6.03
CA ILE A 526 -30.27 0.20 -5.00
C ILE A 526 -31.50 -0.64 -5.34
N ASP A 527 -31.88 -1.53 -4.43
CA ASP A 527 -33.15 -2.24 -4.46
C ASP A 527 -34.09 -1.63 -3.41
N THR A 528 -35.21 -1.05 -3.82
CA THR A 528 -36.07 -0.28 -2.91
C THR A 528 -37.51 -0.78 -2.84
N ARG A 529 -38.00 -0.97 -1.62
CA ARG A 529 -39.39 -1.22 -1.21
C ARG A 529 -39.85 -0.06 -0.31
N ALA A 530 -40.01 1.13 -0.88
CA ALA A 530 -40.41 2.32 -0.14
C ALA A 530 -41.91 2.62 -0.24
N ASN A 531 -42.50 3.15 0.83
CA ASN A 531 -43.81 3.81 0.82
C ASN A 531 -43.60 5.32 1.07
N ILE A 532 -43.55 6.11 0.00
CA ILE A 532 -43.32 7.55 0.09
C ILE A 532 -44.68 8.22 0.33
N LEU A 533 -44.86 8.86 1.49
CA LEU A 533 -46.11 9.54 1.84
C LEU A 533 -46.24 10.87 1.10
N ALA A 534 -47.43 11.50 1.20
CA ALA A 534 -47.62 12.89 0.80
C ALA A 534 -46.55 13.79 1.45
N ASP A 535 -45.97 14.72 0.68
CA ASP A 535 -44.82 15.57 1.06
C ASP A 535 -43.47 14.87 1.30
N GLY A 536 -43.45 13.54 1.30
CA GLY A 536 -42.24 12.73 1.39
C GLY A 536 -41.39 12.77 0.12
N GLY A 537 -40.11 12.39 0.23
CA GLY A 537 -39.21 12.35 -0.92
C GLY A 537 -38.21 11.20 -0.86
N LEU A 538 -37.81 10.67 -2.00
CA LEU A 538 -36.72 9.70 -2.09
C LEU A 538 -35.90 9.93 -3.37
N ASN A 539 -34.63 10.30 -3.21
CA ASN A 539 -33.68 10.45 -4.30
C ASN A 539 -32.66 9.31 -4.24
N CYS A 540 -32.76 8.34 -5.16
CA CYS A 540 -31.82 7.24 -5.31
C CYS A 540 -30.78 7.57 -6.39
N PHE A 541 -29.50 7.42 -6.05
CA PHE A 541 -28.37 7.53 -6.96
C PHE A 541 -27.60 6.21 -6.93
N ALA A 542 -27.56 5.48 -8.05
CA ALA A 542 -26.83 4.22 -8.15
C ALA A 542 -25.90 4.20 -9.35
N GLY A 543 -24.78 3.50 -9.29
CA GLY A 543 -23.86 3.45 -10.44
C GLY A 543 -24.34 2.60 -11.60
N SER A 544 -24.92 1.42 -11.34
CA SER A 544 -25.39 0.49 -12.36
C SER A 544 -26.91 0.41 -12.45
N SER A 545 -27.60 0.27 -11.31
CA SER A 545 -29.00 -0.17 -11.32
C SER A 545 -29.80 0.33 -10.12
N ILE A 546 -31.06 0.69 -10.33
CA ILE A 546 -32.03 0.94 -9.25
C ILE A 546 -33.24 0.06 -9.55
N ARG A 547 -33.52 -0.91 -8.68
CA ARG A 547 -34.67 -1.82 -8.82
C ARG A 547 -35.74 -1.46 -7.78
N MET A 548 -36.94 -1.17 -8.26
CA MET A 548 -38.11 -1.01 -7.39
C MET A 548 -38.70 -2.40 -7.11
N LEU A 549 -38.60 -2.85 -5.87
CA LEU A 549 -39.12 -4.13 -5.42
C LEU A 549 -40.65 -4.06 -5.23
N PRO A 550 -41.37 -5.21 -5.22
CA PRO A 550 -42.80 -5.24 -4.94
C PRO A 550 -43.14 -4.49 -3.65
N ASN A 551 -44.24 -3.74 -3.67
CA ASN A 551 -44.70 -2.80 -2.63
C ASN A 551 -44.02 -1.43 -2.59
N PHE A 552 -43.20 -1.08 -3.58
CA PHE A 552 -42.84 0.33 -3.80
C PHE A 552 -44.09 1.15 -4.14
N LYS A 553 -44.37 2.21 -3.38
CA LYS A 553 -45.53 3.10 -3.53
C LYS A 553 -45.12 4.55 -3.28
N VAL A 554 -45.74 5.45 -4.02
CA VAL A 554 -45.64 6.90 -3.84
C VAL A 554 -47.07 7.42 -3.74
N GLU A 555 -47.41 8.02 -2.60
CA GLU A 555 -48.69 8.69 -2.40
C GLU A 555 -48.76 9.98 -3.22
N SER A 556 -49.97 10.53 -3.40
CA SER A 556 -50.14 11.83 -4.04
C SER A 556 -49.28 12.87 -3.33
N GLU A 557 -48.56 13.70 -4.07
CA GLU A 557 -47.64 14.74 -3.57
C GLU A 557 -46.27 14.24 -3.07
N GLY A 558 -46.05 12.92 -2.98
CA GLY A 558 -44.73 12.35 -2.74
C GLY A 558 -43.79 12.47 -3.95
N CYS A 559 -42.48 12.63 -3.71
CA CYS A 559 -41.47 12.78 -4.75
C CYS A 559 -40.51 11.58 -4.81
N PHE A 560 -40.29 11.01 -6.00
CA PHE A 560 -39.26 10.00 -6.22
C PHE A 560 -38.35 10.39 -7.38
N LYS A 561 -37.04 10.31 -7.15
CA LYS A 561 -36.00 10.50 -8.17
C LYS A 561 -35.08 9.30 -8.15
N ALA A 562 -34.81 8.73 -9.32
CA ALA A 562 -33.82 7.67 -9.51
C ALA A 562 -32.83 8.12 -10.58
N VAL A 563 -31.55 8.05 -10.27
CA VAL A 563 -30.46 8.43 -11.18
C VAL A 563 -29.47 7.29 -11.24
N ILE A 564 -29.32 6.71 -12.43
CA ILE A 564 -28.13 5.90 -12.73
C ILE A 564 -27.03 6.87 -13.08
N ASN A 565 -26.05 7.00 -12.20
CA ASN A 565 -24.89 7.83 -12.44
C ASN A 565 -23.68 6.92 -12.58
N SER A 566 -23.26 6.62 -13.82
CA SER A 566 -22.09 5.78 -14.07
C SER A 566 -20.78 6.36 -13.52
N THR A 567 -20.73 7.64 -13.14
CA THR A 567 -19.59 8.18 -12.38
C THR A 567 -19.55 7.66 -10.94
N LEU A 568 -20.62 7.01 -10.45
CA LEU A 568 -20.61 6.23 -9.21
C LEU A 568 -20.08 4.80 -9.45
N LEU A 569 -20.05 4.29 -10.70
CA LEU A 569 -19.31 3.06 -11.05
C LEU A 569 -17.82 3.33 -11.21
N GLN A 570 -17.47 4.53 -11.68
CA GLN A 570 -16.13 5.10 -11.53
C GLN A 570 -15.96 5.47 -10.06
N ASN A 571 -15.92 4.48 -9.19
CA ASN A 571 -15.91 4.67 -7.76
C ASN A 571 -14.79 5.66 -7.40
N PHE A 572 -15.16 6.79 -6.81
CA PHE A 572 -14.27 7.80 -6.23
C PHE A 572 -13.45 7.26 -5.05
N TYR A 573 -13.54 5.95 -4.76
CA TYR A 573 -12.99 5.29 -3.59
C TYR A 573 -11.47 5.31 -3.53
N TYR A 574 -10.80 5.89 -4.53
CA TYR A 574 -9.36 6.02 -4.61
C TYR A 574 -9.00 7.22 -5.52
N GLN A 575 -9.78 8.31 -5.48
CA GLN A 575 -9.32 9.58 -6.06
C GLN A 575 -8.72 10.43 -4.95
N GLU A 576 -7.49 10.90 -5.16
CA GLU A 576 -6.82 11.85 -4.28
C GLU A 576 -7.76 13.03 -3.96
N THR A 577 -7.95 13.30 -2.67
CA THR A 577 -8.68 14.48 -2.20
C THR A 577 -7.70 15.50 -1.63
N ASN A 578 -7.89 16.78 -1.93
CA ASN A 578 -7.06 17.87 -1.38
C ASN A 578 -7.56 18.33 0.01
N VAL A 579 -8.20 17.46 0.78
CA VAL A 579 -8.83 17.83 2.05
C VAL A 579 -7.79 17.75 3.17
N ASN A 580 -7.48 18.88 3.78
CA ASN A 580 -6.68 18.92 5.00
C ASN A 580 -7.59 18.61 6.22
N THR A 581 -7.58 17.35 6.64
CA THR A 581 -8.35 16.82 7.78
C THR A 581 -7.96 17.46 9.12
N CYS A 582 -6.77 18.06 9.25
CA CYS A 582 -6.29 18.67 10.49
C CYS A 582 -6.98 19.97 10.89
N THR A 583 -7.49 20.73 9.92
CA THR A 583 -7.98 22.08 10.20
C THR A 583 -9.40 22.14 10.77
N GLY A 584 -10.05 20.99 10.99
CA GLY A 584 -11.42 20.91 11.51
C GLY A 584 -12.45 21.64 10.64
N GLY A 585 -12.11 21.91 9.37
CA GLY A 585 -12.98 22.60 8.43
C GLY A 585 -14.20 21.74 8.10
N ASN A 586 -15.40 22.28 8.31
CA ASN A 586 -16.63 21.63 7.84
C ASN A 586 -16.52 21.37 6.33
N LEU A 587 -16.72 20.11 5.94
CA LEU A 587 -16.78 19.68 4.55
C LEU A 587 -17.85 20.47 3.79
N SER A 588 -17.43 21.41 2.95
CA SER A 588 -18.28 21.96 1.90
C SER A 588 -17.79 21.41 0.58
N PRO A 589 -18.65 20.79 -0.25
CA PRO A 589 -18.25 20.29 -1.56
C PRO A 589 -17.76 21.49 -2.40
N VAL A 590 -16.46 21.53 -2.67
CA VAL A 590 -15.88 22.57 -3.52
C VAL A 590 -16.25 22.25 -4.96
N SER A 591 -17.23 22.98 -5.50
CA SER A 591 -17.41 23.05 -6.95
C SER A 591 -16.17 23.70 -7.54
N ASN A 592 -15.51 23.02 -8.49
CA ASN A 592 -14.38 23.50 -9.26
C ASN A 592 -14.48 25.00 -9.61
N MET A 593 -13.85 25.85 -8.81
CA MET A 593 -13.44 27.19 -9.22
C MET A 593 -11.92 27.16 -9.30
N VAL A 594 -11.44 27.26 -10.53
CA VAL A 594 -10.05 27.56 -10.84
C VAL A 594 -9.76 28.95 -10.29
N GLU A 595 -9.07 29.03 -9.16
CA GLU A 595 -8.51 30.27 -8.64
C GLU A 595 -7.01 30.32 -8.97
N ASP A 596 -6.65 31.20 -9.90
CA ASP A 596 -5.29 31.59 -10.23
C ASP A 596 -4.61 32.18 -8.99
N ARG A 597 -3.65 31.46 -8.40
CA ARG A 597 -2.78 32.01 -7.35
C ARG A 597 -1.57 32.70 -7.95
N HIS A 598 -1.44 33.96 -7.53
CA HIS A 598 -0.45 34.98 -7.83
C HIS A 598 1.02 34.54 -7.91
N SER A 599 1.68 34.91 -9.01
CA SER A 599 3.13 35.19 -9.07
C SER A 599 3.41 36.64 -8.65
N PRO A 600 4.58 36.97 -8.05
CA PRO A 600 4.91 38.32 -7.62
C PRO A 600 5.21 39.25 -8.80
N SER A 601 4.76 40.50 -8.69
CA SER A 601 4.79 41.53 -9.72
C SER A 601 6.14 42.26 -9.84
N LEU A 602 6.57 42.54 -11.08
CA LEU A 602 7.35 43.72 -11.44
C LEU A 602 7.05 44.13 -12.90
N PHE A 603 6.80 45.43 -13.07
CA PHE A 603 6.53 46.23 -14.29
C PHE A 603 5.09 46.35 -14.82
N GLN A 604 4.51 47.52 -14.49
CA GLN A 604 3.35 48.16 -15.13
C GLN A 604 3.54 48.43 -16.63
N LYS A 605 2.49 48.16 -17.43
CA LYS A 605 1.98 49.12 -18.42
C LYS A 605 0.53 48.82 -18.85
N SER A 606 -0.36 49.72 -18.43
CA SER A 606 -1.61 50.24 -19.05
C SER A 606 -2.46 49.36 -20.00
N SER A 607 -3.65 48.96 -19.49
CA SER A 607 -5.05 49.08 -20.01
C SER A 607 -5.41 48.83 -21.50
N PRO A 608 -6.68 48.50 -21.87
CA PRO A 608 -7.92 48.42 -21.07
C PRO A 608 -8.80 47.15 -21.25
N HIS A 609 -9.83 47.09 -20.40
CA HIS A 609 -11.00 46.19 -20.37
C HIS A 609 -11.54 45.65 -21.70
N LEU A 610 -11.96 44.38 -21.68
CA LEU A 610 -13.11 43.89 -22.46
C LEU A 610 -13.89 42.81 -21.68
N THR A 611 -15.11 43.16 -21.31
CA THR A 611 -16.15 42.28 -20.78
C THR A 611 -16.89 41.66 -21.97
N PHE A 612 -17.11 40.34 -21.99
CA PHE A 612 -18.01 39.71 -22.98
C PHE A 612 -19.30 39.24 -22.32
N TYR A 613 -20.40 39.80 -22.82
CA TYR A 613 -21.76 39.32 -22.62
C TYR A 613 -22.05 38.15 -23.58
N LYS A 614 -22.88 37.23 -23.09
CA LYS A 614 -23.57 36.17 -23.82
C LYS A 614 -24.59 36.76 -24.81
N ASN A 615 -24.70 36.17 -26.01
CA ASN A 615 -25.90 35.98 -26.85
C ASN A 615 -25.50 35.14 -28.09
N GLU A 616 -26.05 33.94 -28.27
CA GLU A 616 -27.23 33.60 -29.08
C GLU A 616 -27.08 33.91 -30.59
N ASP A 617 -27.06 32.82 -31.36
CA ASP A 617 -27.51 32.62 -32.74
C ASP A 617 -27.08 33.60 -33.83
N SER A 618 -26.23 33.12 -34.75
CA SER A 618 -26.53 33.17 -36.20
C SER A 618 -25.47 32.44 -37.04
N THR A 619 -25.97 31.65 -37.97
CA THR A 619 -25.26 30.97 -39.07
C THR A 619 -24.63 31.96 -40.06
N PHE A 620 -23.38 31.76 -40.47
CA PHE A 620 -22.89 32.17 -41.80
C PHE A 620 -21.79 31.22 -42.31
N LYS A 621 -22.02 30.64 -43.50
CA LYS A 621 -20.99 30.07 -44.38
C LYS A 621 -20.35 31.22 -45.18
N THR A 622 -19.02 31.20 -45.37
CA THR A 622 -18.33 31.04 -46.68
C THR A 622 -16.88 31.59 -46.68
N SER A 623 -15.96 30.72 -47.10
CA SER A 623 -14.83 30.86 -48.05
C SER A 623 -13.75 31.96 -47.95
N SER A 624 -12.55 31.53 -48.39
CA SER A 624 -11.30 32.25 -48.73
C SER A 624 -10.39 32.52 -47.54
N GLY A 625 -9.12 32.12 -47.50
CA GLY A 625 -8.18 31.73 -48.55
C GLY A 625 -7.00 32.70 -48.51
N PHE A 626 -5.91 32.34 -47.82
CA PHE A 626 -4.61 33.01 -47.96
C PHE A 626 -3.48 32.04 -47.56
N ASN A 627 -2.60 31.76 -48.53
CA ASN A 627 -1.31 31.10 -48.34
C ASN A 627 -0.22 32.17 -48.18
N LEU A 628 0.77 31.90 -47.33
CA LEU A 628 2.12 32.44 -47.45
C LEU A 628 3.11 31.41 -46.91
N GLU A 629 3.88 30.82 -47.82
CA GLU A 629 5.11 30.08 -47.55
C GLU A 629 6.30 31.04 -47.50
N THR A 630 7.26 30.76 -46.61
CA THR A 630 8.74 30.74 -46.75
C THR A 630 9.30 30.64 -45.32
N ALA A 631 9.84 29.53 -44.84
CA ALA A 631 11.12 28.86 -45.14
C ALA A 631 12.35 29.52 -44.47
N ASP A 632 12.98 28.69 -43.62
CA ASP A 632 14.35 28.67 -43.09
C ASP A 632 14.79 29.69 -42.02
N ASP A 633 15.01 29.19 -40.79
CA ASP A 633 16.40 29.03 -40.30
C ASP A 633 16.52 28.05 -39.12
N ILE A 634 17.59 27.25 -39.14
CA ILE A 634 17.93 26.19 -38.19
C ILE A 634 18.91 26.74 -37.15
N THR A 635 18.58 26.65 -35.85
CA THR A 635 19.56 26.47 -34.78
C THR A 635 18.91 25.75 -33.59
N PRO A 636 19.43 24.61 -33.09
CA PRO A 636 18.92 23.98 -31.88
C PRO A 636 19.56 24.66 -30.66
N ASN A 637 18.76 25.41 -29.91
CA ASN A 637 19.10 25.85 -28.57
C ASN A 637 18.22 25.06 -27.61
N VAL A 638 18.79 24.02 -26.99
CA VAL A 638 18.09 23.16 -26.02
C VAL A 638 18.00 23.92 -24.70
N ASN A 639 16.93 24.69 -24.55
CA ASN A 639 16.44 25.14 -23.26
C ASN A 639 15.23 24.27 -22.90
N ASN A 640 15.34 23.54 -21.79
CA ASN A 640 14.26 22.81 -21.15
C ASN A 640 13.20 23.80 -20.66
N SER A 641 12.26 24.14 -21.53
CA SER A 641 11.04 24.84 -21.18
C SER A 641 9.87 23.99 -21.64
N ASN A 642 9.05 23.52 -20.69
CA ASN A 642 7.71 22.97 -20.87
C ASN A 642 7.59 21.97 -22.02
N VAL A 643 7.82 20.68 -21.74
CA VAL A 643 7.33 19.60 -22.60
C VAL A 643 5.81 19.70 -22.58
N ALA A 644 5.25 20.43 -23.56
CA ALA A 644 3.84 20.38 -23.85
C ALA A 644 3.52 18.91 -24.13
N ILE A 645 2.77 18.27 -23.22
CA ILE A 645 2.30 16.91 -23.42
C ILE A 645 1.46 16.96 -24.69
N ASP A 646 1.99 16.38 -25.76
CA ASP A 646 1.32 16.38 -27.05
C ASP A 646 -0.07 15.75 -26.88
N PRO A 647 -1.16 16.41 -27.35
CA PRO A 647 -2.50 15.90 -27.13
C PRO A 647 -2.66 14.51 -27.75
N LEU A 648 -2.91 13.52 -26.90
CA LEU A 648 -3.11 12.13 -27.33
C LEU A 648 -4.29 12.05 -28.33
N PRO A 649 -4.19 11.22 -29.39
CA PRO A 649 -5.28 10.98 -30.31
C PRO A 649 -6.50 10.40 -29.57
N PHE A 650 -7.68 10.99 -29.80
CA PHE A 650 -8.94 10.64 -29.16
C PHE A 650 -9.81 9.78 -30.09
N VAL A 651 -10.39 8.69 -29.57
CA VAL A 651 -11.17 7.71 -30.34
C VAL A 651 -12.63 7.67 -29.90
N TYR A 652 -13.57 7.80 -30.83
CA TYR A 652 -15.01 7.80 -30.52
C TYR A 652 -15.92 7.29 -31.65
N PRO A 653 -17.00 6.57 -31.34
CA PRO A 653 -17.32 6.02 -30.01
C PRO A 653 -16.38 4.86 -29.61
N ASN A 654 -16.13 4.72 -28.31
CA ASN A 654 -15.45 3.56 -27.71
C ASN A 654 -16.13 3.23 -26.36
N PRO A 655 -16.85 2.11 -26.23
CA PRO A 655 -16.99 1.02 -27.20
C PRO A 655 -17.68 1.44 -28.52
N SER A 656 -17.32 0.77 -29.61
CA SER A 656 -17.92 0.98 -30.95
C SER A 656 -18.79 -0.20 -31.37
N ILE A 657 -19.71 0.05 -32.30
CA ILE A 657 -20.48 -1.01 -33.00
C ILE A 657 -19.79 -1.47 -34.31
N GLY A 658 -18.53 -1.10 -34.49
CA GLY A 658 -17.77 -1.30 -35.74
C GLY A 658 -17.26 0.02 -36.32
N LEU A 659 -18.07 1.08 -36.32
CA LEU A 659 -17.67 2.40 -36.82
C LEU A 659 -17.08 3.28 -35.71
N PHE A 660 -15.90 3.85 -35.93
CA PHE A 660 -15.28 4.79 -35.01
C PHE A 660 -14.41 5.83 -35.72
N ASN A 661 -14.18 6.96 -35.06
CA ASN A 661 -13.35 8.06 -35.53
C ASN A 661 -12.14 8.23 -34.62
N ILE A 662 -11.04 8.69 -35.20
CA ILE A 662 -9.82 9.06 -34.50
C ILE A 662 -9.56 10.52 -34.82
N ASN A 663 -9.52 11.37 -33.79
CA ASN A 663 -9.15 12.78 -33.92
C ASN A 663 -7.82 13.04 -33.23
N SER A 664 -6.95 13.82 -33.86
CA SER A 664 -5.70 14.28 -33.27
C SER A 664 -5.50 15.77 -33.59
N THR A 665 -4.85 16.50 -32.69
CA THR A 665 -4.40 17.87 -32.98
C THR A 665 -3.19 17.89 -33.91
N ILE A 666 -2.51 16.74 -34.06
CA ILE A 666 -1.32 16.54 -34.88
C ILE A 666 -1.69 15.70 -36.10
N ALA A 667 -1.12 16.05 -37.25
CA ALA A 667 -1.34 15.31 -38.49
C ALA A 667 -0.96 13.83 -38.33
N ILE A 668 -1.92 12.95 -38.60
CA ILE A 668 -1.72 11.52 -38.59
C ILE A 668 -1.09 11.10 -39.92
N LYS A 669 0.01 10.36 -39.86
CA LYS A 669 0.73 9.83 -41.03
C LYS A 669 0.21 8.45 -41.44
N SER A 670 0.02 7.56 -40.46
CA SER A 670 -0.48 6.21 -40.72
C SER A 670 -1.13 5.62 -39.47
N ILE A 671 -2.08 4.72 -39.65
CA ILE A 671 -2.71 3.98 -38.55
C ILE A 671 -2.74 2.49 -38.91
N TYR A 672 -2.40 1.66 -37.93
CA TYR A 672 -2.52 0.20 -38.00
C TYR A 672 -3.46 -0.28 -36.92
N VAL A 673 -4.46 -1.08 -37.27
CA VAL A 673 -5.39 -1.69 -36.32
C VAL A 673 -5.07 -3.17 -36.20
N TYR A 674 -4.75 -3.63 -35.00
CA TYR A 674 -4.42 -5.00 -34.65
C TYR A 674 -5.58 -5.64 -33.88
N ASN A 675 -5.87 -6.90 -34.17
CA ASN A 675 -6.76 -7.70 -33.30
C ASN A 675 -6.00 -8.20 -32.05
N SER A 676 -6.69 -8.93 -31.17
CA SER A 676 -6.11 -9.53 -29.96
C SER A 676 -4.99 -10.55 -30.21
N PHE A 677 -4.83 -11.03 -31.45
CA PHE A 677 -3.74 -11.94 -31.85
C PHE A 677 -2.54 -11.19 -32.45
N GLY A 678 -2.55 -9.85 -32.46
CA GLY A 678 -1.48 -9.04 -33.05
C GLY A 678 -1.50 -9.02 -34.58
N LEU A 679 -2.57 -9.48 -35.23
CA LEU A 679 -2.71 -9.42 -36.69
C LEU A 679 -3.29 -8.07 -37.10
N VAL A 680 -2.67 -7.41 -38.09
CA VAL A 680 -3.19 -6.18 -38.69
C VAL A 680 -4.47 -6.50 -39.46
N VAL A 681 -5.60 -5.93 -39.03
CA VAL A 681 -6.91 -6.12 -39.66
C VAL A 681 -7.32 -4.95 -40.56
N LEU A 682 -6.81 -3.75 -40.27
CA LEU A 682 -6.99 -2.55 -41.08
C LEU A 682 -5.70 -1.72 -41.03
N SER A 683 -5.38 -1.03 -42.11
CA SER A 683 -4.32 -0.02 -42.14
C SER A 683 -4.67 1.11 -43.11
N THR A 684 -4.19 2.31 -42.81
CA THR A 684 -4.21 3.43 -43.76
C THR A 684 -2.84 4.10 -43.77
N GLU A 685 -2.34 4.39 -44.97
CA GLU A 685 -1.10 5.11 -45.22
C GLU A 685 -1.37 6.48 -45.89
N GLU A 686 -2.62 6.96 -45.88
CA GLU A 686 -3.00 8.14 -46.65
C GLU A 686 -3.19 9.41 -45.80
N GLY A 687 -2.23 10.33 -45.95
CA GLY A 687 -2.42 11.77 -45.87
C GLY A 687 -2.51 12.38 -44.47
N CYS A 688 -1.84 13.52 -44.28
CA CYS A 688 -1.81 14.35 -43.09
C CYS A 688 -3.22 14.86 -42.67
N GLN A 689 -4.08 13.97 -42.19
CA GLN A 689 -5.41 14.29 -41.69
C GLN A 689 -5.41 14.24 -40.18
N ASN A 690 -6.12 15.19 -39.58
CA ASN A 690 -6.33 15.27 -38.14
C ASN A 690 -7.54 14.43 -37.69
N SER A 691 -8.28 13.83 -38.64
CA SER A 691 -9.46 13.02 -38.39
C SER A 691 -9.57 11.90 -39.41
N LEU A 692 -9.78 10.67 -38.95
CA LEU A 692 -9.96 9.47 -39.79
C LEU A 692 -11.10 8.61 -39.25
N THR A 693 -11.91 8.04 -40.15
CA THR A 693 -12.99 7.11 -39.80
C THR A 693 -12.61 5.69 -40.21
N PHE A 694 -12.81 4.72 -39.31
CA PHE A 694 -12.57 3.30 -39.55
C PHE A 694 -13.84 2.49 -39.36
N ASP A 695 -13.95 1.42 -40.15
CA ASP A 695 -15.08 0.49 -40.12
C ASP A 695 -14.62 -0.94 -39.84
N LEU A 696 -14.78 -1.35 -38.59
CA LEU A 696 -14.61 -2.72 -38.11
C LEU A 696 -15.91 -3.54 -38.19
N THR A 697 -17.00 -3.06 -38.79
CA THR A 697 -18.31 -3.74 -38.79
C THR A 697 -18.22 -5.21 -39.24
N ASN A 698 -17.36 -5.52 -40.21
CA ASN A 698 -17.15 -6.88 -40.74
C ASN A 698 -16.12 -7.73 -39.97
N HIS A 699 -15.56 -7.23 -38.87
CA HIS A 699 -14.60 -7.96 -38.03
C HIS A 699 -15.28 -8.52 -36.76
N PRO A 700 -14.74 -9.57 -36.10
CA PRO A 700 -15.31 -10.10 -34.87
C PRO A 700 -15.44 -9.06 -33.74
N LYS A 701 -16.39 -9.28 -32.83
CA LYS A 701 -16.49 -8.50 -31.59
C LYS A 701 -15.26 -8.77 -30.71
N GLY A 702 -14.76 -7.75 -30.00
CA GLY A 702 -13.56 -7.91 -29.17
C GLY A 702 -12.72 -6.65 -29.01
N VAL A 703 -11.51 -6.84 -28.49
CA VAL A 703 -10.52 -5.77 -28.26
C VAL A 703 -9.59 -5.64 -29.46
N TYR A 704 -9.36 -4.41 -29.89
CA TYR A 704 -8.39 -4.05 -30.93
C TYR A 704 -7.41 -3.00 -30.40
N TYR A 705 -6.19 -3.04 -30.93
CA TYR A 705 -5.12 -2.10 -30.61
C TYR A 705 -4.77 -1.28 -31.85
N LEU A 706 -4.58 0.01 -31.70
CA LEU A 706 -4.23 0.93 -32.77
C LEU A 706 -2.82 1.43 -32.56
N LYS A 707 -2.00 1.40 -33.60
CA LYS A 707 -0.72 2.11 -33.66
C LYS A 707 -0.91 3.36 -34.50
N VAL A 708 -1.04 4.51 -33.86
CA VAL A 708 -1.19 5.81 -34.52
C VAL A 708 0.20 6.41 -34.70
N VAL A 709 0.61 6.66 -35.94
CA VAL A 709 1.90 7.29 -36.27
C VAL A 709 1.63 8.72 -36.71
N SER A 710 2.22 9.69 -36.02
CA SER A 710 2.10 11.12 -36.32
C SER A 710 3.48 11.74 -36.57
N SER A 711 3.56 13.07 -36.70
CA SER A 711 4.85 13.76 -36.68
C SER A 711 5.51 13.81 -35.30
N ALA A 712 4.72 13.66 -34.22
CA ALA A 712 5.23 13.68 -32.84
C ALA A 712 5.75 12.32 -32.37
N GLY A 713 5.32 11.22 -32.99
CA GLY A 713 5.79 9.89 -32.64
C GLY A 713 4.77 8.80 -32.92
N VAL A 714 4.85 7.73 -32.14
CA VAL A 714 3.95 6.58 -32.21
C VAL A 714 3.15 6.50 -30.92
N THR A 715 1.82 6.49 -31.03
CA THR A 715 0.92 6.39 -29.88
C THR A 715 0.03 5.15 -29.99
N PRO A 716 0.03 4.25 -29.00
CA PRO A 716 -0.89 3.12 -28.95
C PRO A 716 -2.26 3.56 -28.42
N VAL A 717 -3.35 3.05 -29.00
CA VAL A 717 -4.72 3.30 -28.53
C VAL A 717 -5.55 2.01 -28.50
N LYS A 718 -6.35 1.79 -27.46
CA LYS A 718 -7.22 0.60 -27.33
C LYS A 718 -8.67 0.92 -27.72
N ILE A 719 -9.31 0.04 -28.48
CA ILE A 719 -10.76 0.12 -28.80
C ILE A 719 -11.47 -1.20 -28.50
N VAL A 720 -12.73 -1.11 -28.05
CA VAL A 720 -13.62 -2.24 -27.82
C VAL A 720 -14.74 -2.22 -28.87
N LYS A 721 -14.95 -3.33 -29.58
CA LYS A 721 -16.10 -3.53 -30.48
C LYS A 721 -17.15 -4.44 -29.82
N LEU A 722 -18.38 -3.94 -29.70
CA LEU A 722 -19.53 -4.63 -29.08
C LEU A 722 -20.26 -5.62 -29.97
#